data_AF-A0A484LRR6-F1
#
_entry.id   AF-A0A484LRR6-F1
#
_cell.length_a   1.000
_cell.length_b   1.000
_cell.length_c   1.000
_cell.angle_alpha   90.00
_cell.angle_beta   90.00
_cell.angle_gamma   90.00
#
_symmetry.space_group_name_H-M   'P 1'
#
loop_
_entity.id
_entity.type
_entity.pdbx_description
1 polymer ?
#
loop_
_entity_poly.entity_id
_entity_poly.type
_entity_poly.pdbx_seq_one_letter_code
_entity_poly.pdbx_strand_id
1 'polypeptide(L)'
;MGKKGQKEKQHEELLKTLGDFTSKENWDSFFTIRGSDDAFEWYSEWPQLQEHLLPHISVDSLVLVPGCGNSNLSEHLYDAGCRNITNIDFSKVVISDMLRKNVRSRPEMKWRVMDMTSMLFANESFDVIVDKGGLDALMEPRLGPKLGNEYLSEVKRVLKAGGKFFCLTLAEAHVLDVLFHKLRHGWKMSVHAIAQKPSKRSSLQTYMVIAEKDNSCVLSQIFSPIDHSSVCSSSPGNQADGLLQALKTENRIREAYSNCTDKIYSLEELKLGAQGDITELSPGRRLQLTLGEPGISSFSYKAALLDVREELGPFSYHCGVFLVPKILLDCSHTLASMDDIQSDLSPLVKQLAPINCDVSQIPFMAASDGIKERKIVHEVTSPLTGPITVDDVIYEHTEENITHLFSSANIIFRRLTFQRTQSLVQSEAVLTREASQTNRPGKDQKKSPRSKSKKKGHTNSEGLRIEWKVDHRYLASSYHTGIISGLMLISSYLKSVSSKKDMFTAKLYLFLSFLSLQLSKILFQLIADFQVKTIVIGLGAGLLPMFLHMHMPFLEVEVVELEPVVLDLARDHFDFIEDGNLKVHITDGLKFVKEAASSVTSSSREDHLPKSVVPLSNGNSLSHAESINTSPIDILIVDVDSSDSSSGLSCPAADFVEESFLAAVKESLSEQGLFIVNLVSRSPAIKEMVFSRMKSIFKAIFHLELEEDVNEVVFALKSESSISEEGFPGACDQLLKLMGMEESEFGRPIIDASKKIKRMQ
;
A
#
# COMPACT_ATOMS: atom_id res chain seq x y z
N MET A 1 -36.99 -38.16 -67.59
CA MET A 1 -36.34 -38.38 -66.28
C MET A 1 -35.19 -37.41 -65.95
N GLY A 2 -34.83 -36.42 -66.79
CA GLY A 2 -33.54 -35.69 -66.64
C GLY A 2 -33.47 -34.46 -65.71
N LYS A 3 -34.55 -33.70 -65.46
CA LYS A 3 -34.47 -32.43 -64.68
C LYS A 3 -34.61 -32.59 -63.16
N LYS A 4 -35.26 -33.66 -62.69
CA LYS A 4 -35.53 -33.88 -61.26
C LYS A 4 -34.31 -34.46 -60.52
N GLY A 5 -33.64 -35.45 -61.14
CA GLY A 5 -32.40 -36.02 -60.60
C GLY A 5 -31.19 -35.08 -60.64
N GLN A 6 -31.13 -34.13 -61.60
CA GLN A 6 -30.09 -33.08 -61.59
C GLN A 6 -30.28 -32.08 -60.44
N LYS A 7 -31.53 -31.69 -60.12
CA LYS A 7 -31.81 -30.81 -58.97
C LYS A 7 -31.54 -31.50 -57.63
N GLU A 8 -31.86 -32.79 -57.49
CA GLU A 8 -31.57 -33.57 -56.29
C GLU A 8 -30.05 -33.73 -56.06
N LYS A 9 -29.29 -34.01 -57.12
CA LYS A 9 -27.83 -34.09 -57.05
C LYS A 9 -27.16 -32.74 -56.72
N GLN A 10 -27.63 -31.66 -57.33
CA GLN A 10 -27.16 -30.30 -57.01
C GLN A 10 -27.49 -29.93 -55.56
N HIS A 11 -28.66 -30.32 -55.05
CA HIS A 11 -29.04 -30.10 -53.65
C HIS A 11 -28.15 -30.87 -52.67
N GLU A 12 -27.82 -32.13 -52.98
CA GLU A 12 -26.92 -32.94 -52.16
C GLU A 12 -25.47 -32.39 -52.16
N GLU A 13 -25.00 -31.89 -53.30
CA GLU A 13 -23.70 -31.21 -53.40
C GLU A 13 -23.67 -29.89 -52.61
N LEU A 14 -24.76 -29.10 -52.62
CA LEU A 14 -24.90 -27.89 -51.80
C LEU A 14 -24.93 -28.19 -50.29
N LEU A 15 -25.52 -29.31 -49.87
CA LEU A 15 -25.53 -29.68 -48.45
C LEU A 15 -24.12 -30.06 -47.96
N LYS A 16 -23.29 -30.67 -48.82
CA LYS A 16 -21.91 -31.03 -48.48
C LYS A 16 -21.01 -29.81 -48.24
N THR A 17 -21.31 -28.67 -48.85
CA THR A 17 -20.55 -27.43 -48.63
C THR A 17 -20.93 -26.71 -47.34
N LEU A 18 -22.02 -27.08 -46.67
CA LEU A 18 -22.49 -26.42 -45.43
C LEU A 18 -22.00 -27.13 -44.15
N GLY A 19 -20.92 -27.90 -44.23
CA GLY A 19 -20.38 -28.68 -43.10
C GLY A 19 -19.47 -27.90 -42.16
N ASP A 20 -18.87 -26.82 -42.65
CA ASP A 20 -18.04 -25.88 -41.89
C ASP A 20 -18.23 -24.48 -42.48
N PHE A 21 -18.90 -23.61 -41.71
CA PHE A 21 -19.23 -22.25 -42.12
C PHE A 21 -18.05 -21.28 -42.06
N THR A 22 -16.90 -21.71 -41.49
CA THR A 22 -15.68 -20.91 -41.41
C THR A 22 -14.75 -21.12 -42.60
N SER A 23 -14.96 -22.17 -43.41
CA SER A 23 -14.14 -22.47 -44.58
C SER A 23 -14.53 -21.62 -45.79
N LYS A 24 -13.57 -20.85 -46.28
CA LYS A 24 -13.70 -20.09 -47.53
C LYS A 24 -13.96 -21.01 -48.73
N GLU A 25 -13.27 -22.15 -48.81
CA GLU A 25 -13.37 -23.10 -49.92
C GLU A 25 -14.78 -23.70 -50.02
N ASN A 26 -15.40 -23.96 -48.86
CA ASN A 26 -16.79 -24.40 -48.77
C ASN A 26 -17.74 -23.34 -49.34
N TRP A 27 -17.58 -22.08 -48.97
CA TRP A 27 -18.41 -20.99 -49.47
C TRP A 27 -18.18 -20.69 -50.95
N ASP A 28 -16.92 -20.67 -51.42
CA ASP A 28 -16.61 -20.53 -52.85
C ASP A 28 -17.27 -21.65 -53.67
N SER A 29 -17.26 -22.89 -53.16
CA SER A 29 -17.94 -24.03 -53.77
C SER A 29 -19.46 -23.86 -53.74
N PHE A 30 -20.04 -23.46 -52.61
CA PHE A 30 -21.47 -23.22 -52.45
C PHE A 30 -21.99 -22.19 -53.46
N PHE A 31 -21.33 -21.02 -53.56
CA PHE A 31 -21.73 -19.96 -54.48
C PHE A 31 -21.53 -20.36 -55.94
N THR A 32 -20.47 -21.12 -56.25
CA THR A 32 -20.25 -21.65 -57.61
C THR A 32 -21.35 -22.63 -58.02
N ILE A 33 -21.75 -23.56 -57.14
CA ILE A 33 -22.77 -24.58 -57.43
C ILE A 33 -24.17 -23.95 -57.51
N ARG A 34 -24.45 -22.95 -56.66
CA ARG A 34 -25.76 -22.28 -56.58
C ARG A 34 -26.01 -21.34 -57.77
N GLY A 35 -24.99 -20.60 -58.19
CA GLY A 35 -25.12 -19.53 -59.18
C GLY A 35 -25.78 -18.25 -58.63
N SER A 36 -26.04 -17.29 -59.51
CA SER A 36 -26.43 -15.91 -59.17
C SER A 36 -27.93 -15.59 -59.31
N ASP A 37 -28.77 -16.57 -59.69
CA ASP A 37 -30.18 -16.32 -60.03
C ASP A 37 -31.06 -16.03 -58.79
N ASP A 38 -30.82 -16.72 -57.66
CA ASP A 38 -31.64 -16.61 -56.44
C ASP A 38 -30.79 -16.26 -55.19
N ALA A 39 -31.19 -15.19 -54.49
CA ALA A 39 -30.60 -14.80 -53.21
C ALA A 39 -30.72 -15.93 -52.16
N PHE A 40 -29.70 -16.08 -51.32
CA PHE A 40 -29.73 -16.98 -50.17
C PHE A 40 -29.80 -16.15 -48.89
N GLU A 41 -30.99 -16.09 -48.31
CA GLU A 41 -31.24 -15.27 -47.13
C GLU A 41 -31.18 -16.10 -45.86
N TRP A 42 -30.24 -15.75 -44.96
CA TRP A 42 -30.26 -16.21 -43.58
C TRP A 42 -31.23 -15.36 -42.75
N TYR A 43 -31.89 -15.97 -41.77
CA TYR A 43 -32.80 -15.30 -40.84
C TYR A 43 -33.99 -14.57 -41.51
N SER A 44 -34.31 -13.36 -41.05
CA SER A 44 -35.49 -12.59 -41.46
C SER A 44 -35.26 -11.81 -42.76
N GLU A 45 -36.36 -11.60 -43.50
CA GLU A 45 -36.38 -10.87 -44.78
C GLU A 45 -36.50 -9.33 -44.55
N TRP A 46 -36.17 -8.54 -45.56
CA TRP A 46 -36.12 -7.06 -45.47
C TRP A 46 -37.35 -6.39 -44.86
N PRO A 47 -38.61 -6.77 -45.18
CA PRO A 47 -39.78 -6.07 -44.64
C PRO A 47 -39.86 -6.07 -43.12
N GLN A 48 -39.33 -7.12 -42.47
CA GLN A 48 -39.26 -7.24 -41.01
C GLN A 48 -38.08 -6.45 -40.42
N LEU A 49 -36.99 -6.32 -41.19
CA LEU A 49 -35.76 -5.69 -40.71
C LEU A 49 -35.80 -4.16 -40.82
N GLN A 50 -36.47 -3.62 -41.83
CA GLN A 50 -36.49 -2.18 -42.10
C GLN A 50 -37.01 -1.35 -40.93
N GLU A 51 -38.00 -1.86 -40.18
CA GLU A 51 -38.62 -1.15 -39.04
C GLU A 51 -37.63 -0.96 -37.88
N HIS A 52 -36.67 -1.87 -37.72
CA HIS A 52 -35.65 -1.81 -36.68
C HIS A 52 -34.35 -1.14 -37.16
N LEU A 53 -34.01 -1.24 -38.45
CA LEU A 53 -32.75 -0.68 -38.99
C LEU A 53 -32.87 0.81 -39.34
N LEU A 54 -33.88 1.19 -40.14
CA LEU A 54 -33.96 2.55 -40.70
C LEU A 54 -34.04 3.68 -39.67
N PRO A 55 -34.70 3.53 -38.50
CA PRO A 55 -34.69 4.59 -37.47
C PRO A 55 -33.31 4.93 -36.90
N HIS A 56 -32.31 4.08 -37.14
CA HIS A 56 -30.99 4.21 -36.57
C HIS A 56 -29.87 4.43 -37.60
N ILE A 57 -30.21 4.44 -38.90
CA ILE A 57 -29.24 4.64 -39.99
C ILE A 57 -29.59 5.94 -40.70
N SER A 58 -28.66 6.90 -40.67
CA SER A 58 -28.80 8.13 -41.44
C SER A 58 -28.48 7.87 -42.92
N VAL A 59 -29.09 8.63 -43.83
CA VAL A 59 -28.82 8.54 -45.28
C VAL A 59 -27.35 8.77 -45.63
N ASP A 60 -26.64 9.55 -44.81
CA ASP A 60 -25.23 9.88 -44.99
C ASP A 60 -24.28 8.91 -44.26
N SER A 61 -24.81 7.97 -43.48
CA SER A 61 -24.01 7.02 -42.69
C SER A 61 -23.10 6.17 -43.58
N LEU A 62 -21.85 5.98 -43.15
CA LEU A 62 -20.94 4.99 -43.72
C LEU A 62 -21.28 3.62 -43.14
N VAL A 63 -21.85 2.75 -43.97
CA VAL A 63 -22.34 1.43 -43.57
C VAL A 63 -21.37 0.33 -44.02
N LEU A 64 -21.05 -0.60 -43.11
CA LEU A 64 -20.32 -1.84 -43.41
C LEU A 64 -21.26 -3.04 -43.25
N VAL A 65 -21.29 -3.92 -44.25
CA VAL A 65 -22.00 -5.21 -44.21
C VAL A 65 -20.96 -6.33 -44.35
N PRO A 66 -20.48 -6.90 -43.23
CA PRO A 66 -19.56 -8.02 -43.23
C PRO A 66 -20.27 -9.36 -43.47
N GLY A 67 -19.56 -10.31 -44.07
CA GLY A 67 -20.15 -11.60 -44.46
C GLY A 67 -21.39 -11.42 -45.34
N CYS A 68 -21.32 -10.50 -46.31
CA CYS A 68 -22.51 -10.04 -47.02
C CYS A 68 -23.18 -11.15 -47.85
N GLY A 69 -22.42 -12.17 -48.25
CA GLY A 69 -22.90 -13.25 -49.12
C GLY A 69 -23.61 -12.71 -50.36
N ASN A 70 -24.67 -13.41 -50.78
CA ASN A 70 -25.53 -12.98 -51.88
C ASN A 70 -26.91 -12.47 -51.40
N SER A 71 -26.97 -11.97 -50.16
CA SER A 71 -28.19 -11.37 -49.60
C SER A 71 -28.57 -10.09 -50.34
N ASN A 72 -29.86 -9.81 -50.45
CA ASN A 72 -30.39 -8.55 -50.97
C ASN A 72 -30.40 -7.43 -49.91
N LEU A 73 -29.92 -7.66 -48.69
CA LEU A 73 -29.92 -6.66 -47.61
C LEU A 73 -29.29 -5.33 -48.05
N SER A 74 -28.10 -5.38 -48.65
CA SER A 74 -27.39 -4.17 -49.09
C SER A 74 -28.10 -3.45 -50.23
N GLU A 75 -28.77 -4.20 -51.11
CA GLU A 75 -29.59 -3.63 -52.18
C GLU A 75 -30.78 -2.87 -51.60
N HIS A 76 -31.45 -3.45 -50.61
CA HIS A 76 -32.57 -2.83 -49.94
C HIS A 76 -32.18 -1.60 -49.11
N LEU A 77 -31.07 -1.65 -48.38
CA LEU A 77 -30.52 -0.50 -47.66
C LEU A 77 -30.20 0.65 -48.63
N TYR A 78 -29.60 0.33 -49.78
CA TYR A 78 -29.30 1.31 -50.82
C TYR A 78 -30.58 1.94 -51.38
N ASP A 79 -31.57 1.11 -51.74
CA ASP A 79 -32.84 1.57 -52.30
C ASP A 79 -33.67 2.37 -51.28
N ALA A 80 -33.45 2.15 -49.97
CA ALA A 80 -34.02 2.95 -48.89
C ALA A 80 -33.29 4.28 -48.63
N GLY A 81 -32.21 4.57 -49.36
CA GLY A 81 -31.49 5.86 -49.33
C GLY A 81 -30.08 5.83 -48.74
N CYS A 82 -29.63 4.70 -48.17
CA CYS A 82 -28.29 4.57 -47.60
C CYS A 82 -27.28 4.26 -48.71
N ARG A 83 -26.66 5.28 -49.31
CA ARG A 83 -25.82 5.06 -50.51
C ARG A 83 -24.38 4.63 -50.22
N ASN A 84 -23.87 4.94 -49.04
CA ASN A 84 -22.46 4.69 -48.67
C ASN A 84 -22.26 3.31 -48.04
N ILE A 85 -22.54 2.25 -48.79
CA ILE A 85 -22.45 0.86 -48.30
C ILE A 85 -21.16 0.19 -48.79
N THR A 86 -20.39 -0.35 -47.85
CA THR A 86 -19.25 -1.24 -48.12
C THR A 86 -19.60 -2.66 -47.70
N ASN A 87 -19.51 -3.57 -48.66
CA ASN A 87 -19.80 -5.00 -48.48
C ASN A 87 -18.49 -5.79 -48.51
N ILE A 88 -18.31 -6.66 -47.53
CA ILE A 88 -17.15 -7.55 -47.48
C ILE A 88 -17.55 -9.01 -47.29
N ASP A 89 -16.79 -9.89 -47.93
CA ASP A 89 -16.89 -11.34 -47.79
C ASP A 89 -15.54 -11.95 -48.19
N PHE A 90 -15.11 -13.04 -47.55
CA PHE A 90 -13.86 -13.70 -47.90
C PHE A 90 -13.94 -14.48 -49.24
N SER A 91 -15.14 -14.71 -49.76
CA SER A 91 -15.41 -15.44 -50.99
C SER A 91 -15.29 -14.50 -52.16
N LYS A 92 -14.31 -14.78 -53.02
CA LYS A 92 -14.13 -14.00 -54.25
C LYS A 92 -15.27 -14.23 -55.22
N VAL A 93 -15.88 -15.42 -55.19
CA VAL A 93 -16.99 -15.79 -56.08
C VAL A 93 -18.17 -14.87 -55.83
N VAL A 94 -18.65 -14.79 -54.58
CA VAL A 94 -19.85 -14.01 -54.25
C VAL A 94 -19.64 -12.50 -54.42
N ILE A 95 -18.47 -11.99 -54.05
CA ILE A 95 -18.14 -10.57 -54.24
C ILE A 95 -18.13 -10.19 -55.71
N SER A 96 -17.57 -11.06 -56.58
CA SER A 96 -17.53 -10.80 -58.02
C SER A 96 -18.95 -10.77 -58.62
N ASP A 97 -19.82 -11.68 -58.19
CA ASP A 97 -21.17 -11.78 -58.71
C ASP A 97 -22.07 -10.64 -58.21
N MET A 98 -21.99 -10.30 -56.93
CA MET A 98 -22.75 -9.19 -56.36
C MET A 98 -22.31 -7.83 -56.92
N LEU A 99 -21.02 -7.64 -57.18
CA LEU A 99 -20.51 -6.46 -57.89
C LEU A 99 -21.12 -6.38 -59.29
N ARG A 100 -21.06 -7.45 -60.10
CA ARG A 100 -21.61 -7.48 -61.46
C ARG A 100 -23.11 -7.20 -61.47
N LYS A 101 -23.85 -7.77 -60.52
CA LYS A 101 -25.30 -7.57 -60.36
C LYS A 101 -25.65 -6.10 -60.10
N ASN A 102 -24.85 -5.41 -59.29
CA ASN A 102 -25.21 -4.10 -58.74
C ASN A 102 -24.51 -2.90 -59.38
N VAL A 103 -23.38 -3.08 -60.08
CA VAL A 103 -22.55 -1.96 -60.58
C VAL A 103 -23.29 -0.97 -61.50
N ARG A 104 -24.36 -1.40 -62.18
CA ARG A 104 -25.15 -0.52 -63.06
C ARG A 104 -26.29 0.21 -62.35
N SER A 105 -26.99 -0.47 -61.43
CA SER A 105 -28.17 0.07 -60.76
C SER A 105 -27.84 0.79 -59.46
N ARG A 106 -26.74 0.40 -58.79
CA ARG A 106 -26.34 0.87 -57.45
C ARG A 106 -24.83 1.13 -57.41
N PRO A 107 -24.31 2.06 -58.23
CA PRO A 107 -22.88 2.21 -58.51
C PRO A 107 -22.04 2.65 -57.31
N GLU A 108 -22.64 3.29 -56.29
CA GLU A 108 -21.92 3.77 -55.09
C GLU A 108 -21.59 2.64 -54.10
N MET A 109 -22.22 1.47 -54.21
CA MET A 109 -21.91 0.32 -53.34
C MET A 109 -20.51 -0.22 -53.63
N LYS A 110 -19.74 -0.44 -52.57
CA LYS A 110 -18.40 -1.04 -52.63
C LYS A 110 -18.50 -2.53 -52.30
N TRP A 111 -17.80 -3.36 -53.06
CA TRP A 111 -17.73 -4.81 -52.86
C TRP A 111 -16.26 -5.22 -52.79
N ARG A 112 -15.82 -5.82 -51.67
CA ARG A 112 -14.41 -6.14 -51.44
C ARG A 112 -14.25 -7.56 -50.90
N VAL A 113 -13.30 -8.30 -51.48
CA VAL A 113 -12.88 -9.58 -50.92
C VAL A 113 -12.04 -9.30 -49.68
N MET A 114 -12.53 -9.69 -48.50
CA MET A 114 -11.87 -9.42 -47.24
C MET A 114 -12.38 -10.37 -46.15
N ASP A 115 -11.47 -10.84 -45.32
CA ASP A 115 -11.80 -11.59 -44.11
C ASP A 115 -12.27 -10.62 -43.02
N MET A 116 -13.46 -10.86 -42.45
CA MET A 116 -14.01 -10.00 -41.41
C MET A 116 -13.31 -10.13 -40.05
N THR A 117 -12.50 -11.18 -39.84
CA THR A 117 -11.65 -11.34 -38.64
C THR A 117 -10.37 -10.51 -38.72
N SER A 118 -10.03 -9.96 -39.88
CA SER A 118 -8.84 -9.13 -40.11
C SER A 118 -9.10 -8.10 -41.24
N MET A 119 -9.84 -7.05 -40.92
CA MET A 119 -10.26 -6.02 -41.87
C MET A 119 -9.15 -5.01 -42.15
N LEU A 120 -8.95 -4.67 -43.43
CA LEU A 120 -7.94 -3.70 -43.88
C LEU A 120 -8.43 -2.24 -43.85
N PHE A 121 -9.39 -1.92 -42.98
CA PHE A 121 -9.89 -0.56 -42.78
C PHE A 121 -9.12 0.14 -41.67
N ALA A 122 -9.09 1.48 -41.71
CA ALA A 122 -8.58 2.27 -40.60
C ALA A 122 -9.51 2.16 -39.38
N ASN A 123 -8.99 2.48 -38.20
CA ASN A 123 -9.81 2.61 -37.00
C ASN A 123 -10.92 3.65 -37.24
N GLU A 124 -12.09 3.44 -36.64
CA GLU A 124 -13.19 4.41 -36.66
C GLU A 124 -13.61 4.85 -38.08
N SER A 125 -13.67 3.90 -39.01
CA SER A 125 -14.04 4.15 -40.41
C SER A 125 -15.55 4.19 -40.67
N PHE A 126 -16.36 3.54 -39.84
CA PHE A 126 -17.79 3.32 -40.11
C PHE A 126 -18.70 3.84 -39.00
N ASP A 127 -19.86 4.36 -39.40
CA ASP A 127 -20.91 4.82 -38.48
C ASP A 127 -21.84 3.66 -38.09
N VAL A 128 -22.06 2.72 -39.02
CA VAL A 128 -22.97 1.58 -38.84
C VAL A 128 -22.33 0.30 -39.37
N ILE A 129 -22.45 -0.78 -38.62
CA ILE A 129 -22.10 -2.14 -39.06
C ILE A 129 -23.37 -3.00 -38.96
N VAL A 130 -23.75 -3.69 -40.03
CA VAL A 130 -24.90 -4.60 -40.07
C VAL A 130 -24.43 -6.01 -40.37
N ASP A 131 -24.31 -6.82 -39.33
CA ASP A 131 -24.00 -8.25 -39.39
C ASP A 131 -25.28 -9.08 -39.48
N LYS A 132 -25.36 -9.93 -40.50
CA LYS A 132 -26.49 -10.82 -40.73
C LYS A 132 -26.01 -12.28 -40.76
N GLY A 133 -25.54 -12.74 -39.60
CA GLY A 133 -25.17 -14.15 -39.36
C GLY A 133 -23.71 -14.46 -39.60
N GLY A 134 -22.89 -13.45 -39.85
CA GLY A 134 -21.44 -13.59 -39.87
C GLY A 134 -20.88 -14.01 -38.52
N LEU A 135 -21.36 -13.42 -37.41
CA LEU A 135 -20.94 -13.85 -36.08
C LEU A 135 -21.32 -15.31 -35.81
N ASP A 136 -22.57 -15.70 -36.08
CA ASP A 136 -23.03 -17.09 -35.91
C ASP A 136 -22.19 -18.07 -36.75
N ALA A 137 -21.85 -17.71 -37.99
CA ALA A 137 -20.99 -18.53 -38.85
C ALA A 137 -19.58 -18.75 -38.28
N LEU A 138 -19.03 -17.76 -37.56
CA LEU A 138 -17.71 -17.86 -36.91
C LEU A 138 -17.75 -18.56 -35.54
N MET A 139 -18.94 -18.77 -34.98
CA MET A 139 -19.14 -19.32 -33.65
C MET A 139 -19.52 -20.81 -33.67
N GLU A 140 -19.09 -21.55 -34.70
CA GLU A 140 -19.29 -23.02 -34.77
C GLU A 140 -18.83 -23.69 -33.45
N PRO A 141 -19.71 -24.41 -32.74
CA PRO A 141 -19.43 -24.90 -31.38
C PRO A 141 -18.16 -25.75 -31.25
N ARG A 142 -17.78 -26.47 -32.30
CA ARG A 142 -16.57 -27.32 -32.33
C ARG A 142 -15.27 -26.53 -32.46
N LEU A 143 -15.32 -25.30 -32.97
CA LEU A 143 -14.16 -24.43 -33.17
C LEU A 143 -14.00 -23.44 -32.02
N GLY A 144 -15.04 -23.26 -31.20
CA GLY A 144 -15.03 -22.38 -30.05
C GLY A 144 -15.03 -20.89 -30.43
N PRO A 145 -14.83 -19.99 -29.45
CA PRO A 145 -15.14 -18.57 -29.61
C PRO A 145 -14.04 -17.74 -30.29
N LYS A 146 -12.94 -18.37 -30.75
CA LYS A 146 -11.74 -17.64 -31.18
C LYS A 146 -12.03 -16.67 -32.32
N LEU A 147 -12.62 -17.16 -33.41
CA LEU A 147 -12.90 -16.35 -34.60
C LEU A 147 -13.96 -15.28 -34.31
N GLY A 148 -14.98 -15.59 -33.51
CA GLY A 148 -15.97 -14.60 -33.06
C GLY A 148 -15.34 -13.46 -32.25
N ASN A 149 -14.38 -13.78 -31.37
CA ASN A 149 -13.63 -12.75 -30.62
C ASN A 149 -12.76 -11.87 -31.54
N GLU A 150 -12.10 -12.45 -32.53
CA GLU A 150 -11.31 -11.71 -33.53
C GLU A 150 -12.21 -10.78 -34.35
N TYR A 151 -13.35 -11.27 -34.83
CA TYR A 151 -14.34 -10.47 -35.54
C TYR A 151 -14.92 -9.33 -34.70
N LEU A 152 -15.35 -9.60 -33.46
CA LEU A 152 -15.86 -8.53 -32.59
C LEU A 152 -14.78 -7.49 -32.25
N SER A 153 -13.51 -7.88 -32.19
CA SER A 153 -12.40 -6.92 -32.02
C SER A 153 -12.29 -5.98 -33.22
N GLU A 154 -12.45 -6.51 -34.44
CA GLU A 154 -12.50 -5.70 -35.66
C GLU A 154 -13.73 -4.78 -35.69
N VAL A 155 -14.90 -5.27 -35.28
CA VAL A 155 -16.11 -4.44 -35.11
C VAL A 155 -15.84 -3.28 -34.16
N LYS A 156 -15.27 -3.54 -32.97
CA LYS A 156 -14.92 -2.48 -32.00
C LYS A 156 -13.94 -1.46 -32.59
N ARG A 157 -12.97 -1.92 -33.38
CA ARG A 157 -11.91 -1.10 -33.97
C ARG A 157 -12.41 -0.20 -35.10
N VAL A 158 -13.17 -0.74 -36.05
CA VAL A 158 -13.58 0.00 -37.26
C VAL A 158 -14.83 0.86 -37.05
N LEU A 159 -15.58 0.63 -35.97
CA LEU A 159 -16.75 1.44 -35.62
C LEU A 159 -16.33 2.72 -34.87
N LYS A 160 -16.85 3.87 -35.31
CA LYS A 160 -16.65 5.17 -34.65
C LYS A 160 -17.29 5.21 -33.27
N ALA A 161 -16.80 6.08 -32.38
CA ALA A 161 -17.52 6.48 -31.18
C ALA A 161 -18.93 6.99 -31.54
N GLY A 162 -19.96 6.54 -30.82
CA GLY A 162 -21.37 6.78 -31.12
C GLY A 162 -21.95 5.94 -32.27
N GLY A 163 -21.12 5.15 -32.96
CA GLY A 163 -21.56 4.25 -34.03
C GLY A 163 -22.34 3.05 -33.50
N LYS A 164 -23.10 2.41 -34.39
CA LYS A 164 -23.99 1.28 -34.06
C LYS A 164 -23.65 -0.01 -34.78
N PHE A 165 -23.60 -1.10 -34.02
CA PHE A 165 -23.49 -2.46 -34.52
C PHE A 165 -24.84 -3.17 -34.39
N PHE A 166 -25.34 -3.68 -35.50
CA PHE A 166 -26.55 -4.50 -35.59
C PHE A 166 -26.12 -5.94 -35.87
N CYS A 167 -26.36 -6.85 -34.93
CA CYS A 167 -26.08 -8.27 -35.10
C CYS A 167 -27.39 -9.04 -35.14
N LEU A 168 -27.72 -9.62 -36.30
CA LEU A 168 -28.80 -10.58 -36.41
C LEU A 168 -28.26 -11.97 -36.09
N THR A 169 -28.90 -12.64 -35.15
CA THR A 169 -28.44 -13.93 -34.60
C THR A 169 -29.63 -14.81 -34.21
N LEU A 170 -29.39 -16.11 -34.10
CA LEU A 170 -30.29 -17.05 -33.41
C LEU A 170 -30.15 -17.00 -31.88
N ALA A 171 -29.26 -16.16 -31.35
CA ALA A 171 -29.11 -15.93 -29.91
C ALA A 171 -28.82 -17.22 -29.13
N GLU A 172 -28.01 -18.12 -29.71
CA GLU A 172 -27.51 -19.29 -28.99
C GLU A 172 -26.63 -18.83 -27.82
N ALA A 173 -26.67 -19.57 -26.71
CA ALA A 173 -26.03 -19.15 -25.45
C ALA A 173 -24.56 -18.77 -25.64
N HIS A 174 -23.79 -19.60 -26.35
CA HIS A 174 -22.36 -19.36 -26.59
C HIS A 174 -22.09 -18.12 -27.47
N VAL A 175 -23.00 -17.73 -28.36
CA VAL A 175 -22.91 -16.50 -29.16
C VAL A 175 -23.20 -15.29 -28.27
N LEU A 176 -24.28 -15.34 -27.48
CA LEU A 176 -24.64 -14.28 -26.55
C LEU A 176 -23.57 -14.05 -25.49
N ASP A 177 -22.98 -15.12 -24.98
CA ASP A 177 -21.90 -15.06 -23.98
C ASP A 177 -20.73 -14.23 -24.51
N VAL A 178 -20.27 -14.52 -25.74
CA VAL A 178 -19.17 -13.76 -26.38
C VAL A 178 -19.59 -12.33 -26.69
N LEU A 179 -20.78 -12.13 -27.24
CA LEU A 179 -21.26 -10.81 -27.64
C LEU A 179 -21.44 -9.87 -26.44
N PHE A 180 -22.12 -10.34 -25.39
CA PHE A 180 -22.36 -9.59 -24.16
C PHE A 180 -21.06 -9.33 -23.40
N HIS A 181 -20.17 -10.33 -23.34
CA HIS A 181 -18.87 -10.18 -22.68
C HIS A 181 -17.98 -9.16 -23.42
N LYS A 182 -17.79 -9.31 -24.73
CA LYS A 182 -16.90 -8.43 -25.51
C LYS A 182 -17.43 -7.01 -25.64
N LEU A 183 -18.75 -6.83 -25.63
CA LEU A 183 -19.41 -5.53 -25.67
C LEU A 183 -19.98 -5.14 -24.29
N ARG A 184 -19.35 -5.59 -23.20
CA ARG A 184 -19.77 -5.21 -21.85
C ARG A 184 -19.49 -3.74 -21.56
N HIS A 185 -18.23 -3.35 -21.69
CA HIS A 185 -17.72 -2.03 -21.29
C HIS A 185 -17.61 -1.10 -22.50
N GLY A 186 -18.13 0.13 -22.36
CA GLY A 186 -18.18 1.12 -23.45
C GLY A 186 -19.27 0.85 -24.49
N TRP A 187 -20.34 0.12 -24.13
CA TRP A 187 -21.46 -0.13 -25.05
C TRP A 187 -22.81 -0.09 -24.36
N LYS A 188 -23.76 0.57 -25.00
CA LYS A 188 -25.19 0.46 -24.70
C LYS A 188 -25.78 -0.62 -25.61
N MET A 189 -26.55 -1.53 -25.03
CA MET A 189 -27.08 -2.66 -25.80
C MET A 189 -28.60 -2.77 -25.65
N SER A 190 -29.25 -3.18 -26.73
CA SER A 190 -30.62 -3.64 -26.70
C SER A 190 -30.84 -4.88 -27.55
N VAL A 191 -31.78 -5.73 -27.15
CA VAL A 191 -32.10 -6.98 -27.86
C VAL A 191 -33.57 -7.01 -28.23
N HIS A 192 -33.86 -7.18 -29.52
CA HIS A 192 -35.19 -7.15 -30.11
C HIS A 192 -35.50 -8.49 -30.80
N ALA A 193 -36.72 -9.00 -30.64
CA ALA A 193 -37.20 -10.14 -31.41
C ALA A 193 -37.78 -9.66 -32.75
N ILE A 194 -37.38 -10.29 -33.86
CA ILE A 194 -37.83 -9.91 -35.20
C ILE A 194 -39.03 -10.76 -35.62
N ALA A 195 -40.16 -10.13 -35.94
CA ALA A 195 -41.40 -10.85 -36.27
C ALA A 195 -41.22 -11.86 -37.42
N GLN A 196 -41.75 -13.08 -37.26
CA GLN A 196 -41.71 -14.10 -38.32
C GLN A 196 -42.98 -14.10 -39.17
N LYS A 197 -42.85 -14.43 -40.46
CA LYS A 197 -44.01 -14.71 -41.32
C LYS A 197 -44.66 -16.04 -40.90
N PRO A 198 -46.00 -16.12 -40.74
CA PRO A 198 -46.71 -17.34 -40.32
C PRO A 198 -46.57 -18.56 -41.25
N SER A 199 -46.04 -18.40 -42.46
CA SER A 199 -46.18 -19.36 -43.56
C SER A 199 -44.93 -20.20 -43.87
N LYS A 200 -43.82 -20.09 -43.13
CA LYS A 200 -42.62 -20.94 -43.29
C LYS A 200 -42.31 -21.64 -41.96
N ARG A 201 -42.20 -22.97 -41.98
CA ARG A 201 -41.87 -23.86 -40.85
C ARG A 201 -40.41 -23.71 -40.36
N SER A 202 -39.95 -22.50 -40.04
CA SER A 202 -38.74 -22.35 -39.22
C SER A 202 -39.15 -22.46 -37.76
N SER A 203 -38.52 -23.36 -37.01
CA SER A 203 -38.75 -23.46 -35.57
C SER A 203 -37.92 -22.46 -34.76
N LEU A 204 -37.03 -21.66 -35.38
CA LEU A 204 -36.08 -20.82 -34.67
C LEU A 204 -36.39 -19.34 -34.89
N GLN A 205 -36.46 -18.58 -33.80
CA GLN A 205 -36.71 -17.14 -33.74
C GLN A 205 -35.42 -16.36 -34.04
N THR A 206 -35.52 -15.29 -34.85
CA THR A 206 -34.41 -14.36 -35.10
C THR A 206 -34.44 -13.23 -34.09
N TYR A 207 -33.28 -12.87 -33.56
CA TYR A 207 -33.09 -11.71 -32.70
C TYR A 207 -32.12 -10.72 -33.33
N MET A 208 -32.28 -9.45 -32.98
CA MET A 208 -31.38 -8.37 -33.35
C MET A 208 -30.80 -7.76 -32.08
N VAL A 209 -29.48 -7.84 -31.95
CA VAL A 209 -28.73 -7.13 -30.92
C VAL A 209 -28.25 -5.82 -31.52
N ILE A 210 -28.64 -4.71 -30.90
CA ILE A 210 -28.21 -3.36 -31.27
C ILE A 210 -27.24 -2.90 -30.19
N ALA A 211 -25.97 -2.72 -30.55
CA ALA A 211 -24.92 -2.23 -29.66
C ALA A 211 -24.41 -0.87 -30.16
N GLU A 212 -24.50 0.15 -29.32
CA GLU A 212 -23.99 1.50 -29.58
C GLU A 212 -22.69 1.70 -28.81
N LYS A 213 -21.62 2.10 -29.51
CA LYS A 213 -20.31 2.37 -28.91
C LYS A 213 -20.37 3.66 -28.12
N ASP A 214 -20.31 3.56 -26.80
CA ASP A 214 -20.35 4.69 -25.88
C ASP A 214 -18.99 4.85 -25.20
N ASN A 215 -18.50 6.08 -25.07
CA ASN A 215 -17.25 6.35 -24.36
C ASN A 215 -17.46 6.42 -22.83
N SER A 216 -18.69 6.22 -22.36
CA SER A 216 -19.00 6.15 -20.93
C SER A 216 -18.50 4.86 -20.28
N CYS A 217 -17.85 5.00 -19.11
CA CYS A 217 -17.49 3.88 -18.24
C CYS A 217 -18.67 3.37 -17.39
N VAL A 218 -19.85 4.00 -17.49
CA VAL A 218 -21.05 3.61 -16.74
C VAL A 218 -21.75 2.47 -17.47
N LEU A 219 -21.88 1.32 -16.80
CA LEU A 219 -22.57 0.16 -17.34
C LEU A 219 -24.09 0.33 -17.21
N SER A 220 -24.76 0.47 -18.36
CA SER A 220 -26.22 0.38 -18.45
C SER A 220 -26.66 -1.07 -18.60
N GLN A 221 -27.82 -1.41 -18.02
CA GLN A 221 -28.47 -2.69 -18.29
C GLN A 221 -28.82 -2.79 -19.78
N ILE A 222 -28.68 -3.99 -20.33
CA ILE A 222 -29.16 -4.35 -21.67
C ILE A 222 -30.68 -4.24 -21.66
N PHE A 223 -31.20 -3.33 -22.48
CA PHE A 223 -32.63 -3.13 -22.64
C PHE A 223 -33.23 -4.22 -23.54
N SER A 224 -34.35 -4.81 -23.16
CA SER A 224 -35.10 -5.68 -24.05
C SER A 224 -36.60 -5.51 -23.85
N PRO A 225 -37.40 -5.28 -24.91
CA PRO A 225 -38.85 -5.25 -24.83
C PRO A 225 -39.48 -6.66 -24.79
N ILE A 226 -38.67 -7.73 -24.76
CA ILE A 226 -39.12 -9.12 -24.79
C ILE A 226 -39.56 -9.54 -23.38
N ASP A 227 -40.84 -9.87 -23.20
CA ASP A 227 -41.39 -10.40 -21.94
C ASP A 227 -41.68 -11.91 -22.05
N HIS A 228 -41.70 -12.62 -20.91
CA HIS A 228 -42.06 -14.04 -20.82
C HIS A 228 -43.41 -14.35 -21.50
N SER A 229 -44.37 -13.41 -21.45
CA SER A 229 -45.69 -13.55 -22.09
C SER A 229 -45.67 -13.44 -23.62
N SER A 230 -44.73 -12.68 -24.20
CA SER A 230 -44.59 -12.43 -25.64
C SER A 230 -43.88 -13.56 -26.41
N VAL A 231 -43.15 -14.41 -25.67
CA VAL A 231 -42.33 -15.51 -26.19
C VAL A 231 -43.15 -16.79 -26.42
N CYS A 232 -44.17 -17.04 -25.59
CA CYS A 232 -44.94 -18.29 -25.58
C CYS A 232 -45.79 -18.53 -26.84
N SER A 233 -45.93 -17.57 -27.74
CA SER A 233 -46.81 -17.68 -28.92
C SER A 233 -46.10 -18.09 -30.23
N SER A 234 -44.76 -18.17 -30.29
CA SER A 234 -44.08 -18.38 -31.60
C SER A 234 -42.72 -19.11 -31.60
N SER A 235 -42.21 -19.67 -30.48
CA SER A 235 -40.91 -20.35 -30.44
C SER A 235 -40.89 -21.60 -29.53
N PRO A 236 -40.04 -22.61 -29.79
CA PRO A 236 -39.76 -23.70 -28.84
C PRO A 236 -39.14 -23.10 -27.57
N GLY A 237 -39.76 -23.34 -26.41
CA GLY A 237 -39.42 -22.70 -25.12
C GLY A 237 -37.93 -22.56 -24.81
N ASN A 238 -37.09 -23.53 -25.23
CA ASN A 238 -35.67 -23.55 -24.95
C ASN A 238 -34.85 -22.35 -25.49
N GLN A 239 -35.17 -21.79 -26.68
CA GLN A 239 -34.34 -20.73 -27.28
C GLN A 239 -34.51 -19.39 -26.55
N ALA A 240 -35.76 -18.99 -26.32
CA ALA A 240 -36.08 -17.72 -25.69
C ALA A 240 -35.83 -17.74 -24.18
N ASP A 241 -36.01 -18.88 -23.52
CA ASP A 241 -35.59 -19.06 -22.13
C ASP A 241 -34.07 -18.89 -22.00
N GLY A 242 -33.29 -19.43 -22.95
CA GLY A 242 -31.84 -19.24 -23.02
C GLY A 242 -31.44 -17.78 -23.16
N LEU A 243 -32.06 -17.04 -24.09
CA LEU A 243 -31.82 -15.60 -24.25
C LEU A 243 -32.16 -14.82 -22.97
N LEU A 244 -33.32 -15.08 -22.37
CA LEU A 244 -33.74 -14.35 -21.18
C LEU A 244 -32.86 -14.67 -19.97
N GLN A 245 -32.36 -15.90 -19.87
CA GLN A 245 -31.37 -16.27 -18.86
C GLN A 245 -30.04 -15.54 -19.09
N ALA A 246 -29.56 -15.46 -20.33
CA ALA A 246 -28.34 -14.72 -20.67
C ALA A 246 -28.48 -13.22 -20.34
N LEU A 247 -29.62 -12.60 -20.71
CA LEU A 247 -29.94 -11.21 -20.37
C LEU A 247 -29.98 -10.97 -18.86
N LYS A 248 -30.66 -11.84 -18.10
CA LYS A 248 -30.72 -11.75 -16.63
C LYS A 248 -29.33 -11.88 -16.01
N THR A 249 -28.49 -12.78 -16.53
CA THR A 249 -27.14 -13.02 -16.03
C THR A 249 -26.25 -11.81 -16.28
N GLU A 250 -26.22 -11.31 -17.50
CA GLU A 250 -25.40 -10.15 -17.87
C GLU A 250 -25.88 -8.86 -17.18
N ASN A 251 -27.19 -8.64 -17.04
CA ASN A 251 -27.71 -7.45 -16.33
C ASN A 251 -27.40 -7.47 -14.83
N ARG A 252 -27.37 -8.64 -14.18
CA ARG A 252 -26.89 -8.77 -12.80
C ARG A 252 -25.41 -8.41 -12.68
N ILE A 253 -24.59 -8.86 -13.64
CA ILE A 253 -23.17 -8.50 -13.71
C ILE A 253 -23.03 -6.98 -13.83
N ARG A 254 -23.71 -6.37 -14.82
CA ARG A 254 -23.69 -4.91 -15.05
C ARG A 254 -24.18 -4.10 -13.85
N GLU A 255 -25.20 -4.57 -13.14
CA GLU A 255 -25.71 -3.95 -11.91
C GLU A 255 -24.70 -4.04 -10.75
N ALA A 256 -24.07 -5.20 -10.55
CA ALA A 256 -23.06 -5.39 -9.51
C ALA A 256 -21.87 -4.42 -9.68
N TYR A 257 -21.44 -4.15 -10.91
CA TYR A 257 -20.41 -3.14 -11.18
C TYR A 257 -20.84 -1.70 -10.85
N SER A 258 -22.13 -1.37 -10.91
CA SER A 258 -22.60 -0.01 -10.60
C SER A 258 -22.65 0.27 -9.09
N ASN A 259 -22.80 -0.77 -8.27
CA ASN A 259 -23.01 -0.64 -6.82
C ASN A 259 -21.74 -0.81 -5.95
N CYS A 260 -20.63 -1.28 -6.52
CA CYS A 260 -19.40 -1.51 -5.76
C CYS A 260 -18.53 -0.24 -5.66
N THR A 261 -18.19 0.18 -4.44
CA THR A 261 -17.34 1.37 -4.16
C THR A 261 -15.84 1.08 -4.27
N ASP A 262 -15.41 -0.17 -4.00
CA ASP A 262 -14.03 -0.62 -4.09
C ASP A 262 -13.88 -1.68 -5.20
N LYS A 263 -13.77 -1.22 -6.45
CA LYS A 263 -13.72 -2.09 -7.63
C LYS A 263 -12.29 -2.60 -7.84
N ILE A 264 -12.14 -3.92 -7.84
CA ILE A 264 -10.91 -4.61 -8.26
C ILE A 264 -11.19 -5.22 -9.63
N TYR A 265 -10.42 -4.81 -10.64
CA TYR A 265 -10.59 -5.26 -12.02
C TYR A 265 -9.68 -6.45 -12.35
N SER A 266 -10.10 -7.31 -13.27
CA SER A 266 -9.18 -8.23 -13.95
C SER A 266 -8.46 -7.52 -15.10
N LEU A 267 -7.32 -8.06 -15.53
CA LEU A 267 -6.61 -7.55 -16.71
C LEU A 267 -7.48 -7.62 -17.97
N GLU A 268 -8.33 -8.65 -18.10
CA GLU A 268 -9.24 -8.78 -19.25
C GLU A 268 -10.32 -7.68 -19.24
N GLU A 269 -10.93 -7.38 -18.09
CA GLU A 269 -11.94 -6.33 -17.98
C GLU A 269 -11.40 -4.96 -18.36
N LEU A 270 -10.18 -4.65 -17.91
CA LEU A 270 -9.50 -3.40 -18.28
C LEU A 270 -9.25 -3.32 -19.79
N LYS A 271 -8.79 -4.40 -20.42
CA LYS A 271 -8.64 -4.48 -21.89
C LYS A 271 -9.96 -4.35 -22.64
N LEU A 272 -11.06 -4.78 -22.03
CA LEU A 272 -12.39 -4.63 -22.61
C LEU A 272 -12.93 -3.19 -22.54
N GLY A 273 -12.25 -2.31 -21.80
CA GLY A 273 -12.56 -0.88 -21.70
C GLY A 273 -13.22 -0.47 -20.39
N ALA A 274 -13.07 -1.26 -19.31
CA ALA A 274 -13.76 -0.98 -18.05
C ALA A 274 -13.47 0.39 -17.42
N GLN A 275 -12.32 0.98 -17.74
CA GLN A 275 -11.87 2.30 -17.28
C GLN A 275 -11.21 3.10 -18.43
N GLY A 276 -11.81 3.00 -19.63
CA GLY A 276 -11.26 3.57 -20.86
C GLY A 276 -10.14 2.73 -21.46
N ASP A 277 -9.42 3.29 -22.44
CA ASP A 277 -8.24 2.66 -23.00
C ASP A 277 -7.09 2.73 -21.97
N ILE A 278 -6.64 1.58 -21.51
CA ILE A 278 -5.54 1.47 -20.55
C ILE A 278 -4.17 1.74 -21.17
N THR A 279 -4.07 1.73 -22.50
CA THR A 279 -2.84 2.03 -23.23
C THR A 279 -2.64 3.53 -23.46
N GLU A 280 -3.67 4.34 -23.17
CA GLU A 280 -3.63 5.80 -23.13
C GLU A 280 -3.54 6.31 -21.68
N LEU A 281 -2.74 7.34 -21.44
CA LEU A 281 -2.58 7.94 -20.12
C LEU A 281 -3.74 8.89 -19.81
N SER A 282 -4.33 8.74 -18.62
CA SER A 282 -5.39 9.57 -18.06
C SER A 282 -4.90 10.20 -16.75
N PRO A 283 -4.54 11.50 -16.73
CA PRO A 283 -3.93 12.12 -15.56
C PRO A 283 -4.71 11.90 -14.26
N GLY A 284 -4.07 11.27 -13.26
CA GLY A 284 -4.66 11.01 -11.95
C GLY A 284 -5.54 9.76 -11.88
N ARG A 285 -5.60 8.92 -12.92
CA ARG A 285 -6.27 7.60 -12.88
C ARG A 285 -5.58 6.70 -11.86
N ARG A 286 -6.39 6.05 -11.00
CA ARG A 286 -5.97 5.08 -9.99
C ARG A 286 -6.91 3.89 -10.00
N LEU A 287 -6.42 2.71 -10.36
CA LEU A 287 -7.23 1.50 -10.48
C LEU A 287 -6.68 0.41 -9.57
N GLN A 288 -7.55 -0.34 -8.90
CA GLN A 288 -7.13 -1.59 -8.26
C GLN A 288 -7.39 -2.75 -9.22
N LEU A 289 -6.45 -3.68 -9.33
CA LEU A 289 -6.58 -4.82 -10.22
C LEU A 289 -5.93 -6.07 -9.63
N THR A 290 -6.37 -7.23 -10.12
CA THR A 290 -5.71 -8.51 -9.89
C THR A 290 -4.96 -8.92 -11.14
N LEU A 291 -3.69 -9.28 -10.98
CA LEU A 291 -2.84 -9.84 -12.02
C LEU A 291 -2.55 -11.30 -11.70
N GLY A 292 -2.45 -12.14 -12.72
CA GLY A 292 -2.13 -13.55 -12.55
C GLY A 292 -3.36 -14.39 -12.23
N GLU A 293 -3.99 -14.89 -13.29
CA GLU A 293 -5.14 -15.80 -13.22
C GLU A 293 -4.67 -17.27 -13.22
N PRO A 294 -5.47 -18.19 -12.64
CA PRO A 294 -5.15 -19.61 -12.62
C PRO A 294 -4.89 -20.16 -14.05
N GLY A 295 -3.69 -20.72 -14.27
CA GLY A 295 -3.27 -21.28 -15.55
C GLY A 295 -2.53 -20.32 -16.48
N ILE A 296 -2.47 -19.02 -16.15
CA ILE A 296 -1.69 -18.00 -16.88
C ILE A 296 -0.43 -17.62 -16.11
N SER A 297 -0.51 -17.57 -14.78
CA SER A 297 0.56 -17.17 -13.87
C SER A 297 0.66 -18.16 -12.71
N SER A 298 1.86 -18.25 -12.15
CA SER A 298 2.14 -19.09 -10.98
C SER A 298 1.63 -18.45 -9.68
N PHE A 299 1.31 -17.16 -9.71
CA PHE A 299 0.91 -16.37 -8.55
C PHE A 299 -0.35 -15.54 -8.86
N SER A 300 -0.98 -15.02 -7.81
CA SER A 300 -2.03 -14.01 -7.95
C SER A 300 -1.61 -12.76 -7.19
N TYR A 301 -1.54 -11.65 -7.90
CA TYR A 301 -1.04 -10.37 -7.41
C TYR A 301 -2.20 -9.38 -7.29
N LYS A 302 -2.30 -8.73 -6.14
CA LYS A 302 -3.09 -7.50 -6.00
C LYS A 302 -2.23 -6.31 -6.36
N ALA A 303 -2.69 -5.50 -7.30
CA ALA A 303 -1.95 -4.36 -7.81
C ALA A 303 -2.80 -3.09 -7.80
N ALA A 304 -2.11 -1.96 -7.82
CA ALA A 304 -2.69 -0.66 -8.11
C ALA A 304 -2.00 -0.09 -9.37
N LEU A 305 -2.79 0.28 -10.38
CA LEU A 305 -2.32 0.98 -11.57
C LEU A 305 -2.51 2.48 -11.37
N LEU A 306 -1.45 3.25 -11.61
CA LEU A 306 -1.40 4.70 -11.37
C LEU A 306 -0.89 5.40 -12.63
N ASP A 307 -1.70 6.31 -13.17
CA ASP A 307 -1.29 7.16 -14.28
C ASP A 307 -0.66 8.44 -13.73
N VAL A 308 0.59 8.67 -14.12
CA VAL A 308 1.35 9.86 -13.73
C VAL A 308 0.79 11.11 -14.43
N ARG A 309 0.85 12.27 -13.77
CA ARG A 309 0.50 13.56 -14.40
C ARG A 309 1.60 13.93 -15.40
N GLU A 310 1.23 14.46 -16.56
CA GLU A 310 2.22 15.01 -17.51
C GLU A 310 3.00 16.15 -16.83
N GLU A 311 4.20 15.87 -16.33
CA GLU A 311 5.19 16.88 -15.96
C GLU A 311 6.38 16.81 -16.91
N LEU A 312 6.83 17.99 -17.36
CA LEU A 312 7.87 18.23 -18.38
C LEU A 312 9.31 17.99 -17.86
N GLY A 313 9.51 17.03 -16.94
CA GLY A 313 10.83 16.65 -16.41
C GLY A 313 11.44 15.44 -17.15
N PRO A 314 12.78 15.31 -17.18
CA PRO A 314 13.41 14.10 -17.73
C PRO A 314 13.22 12.94 -16.75
N PHE A 315 12.26 12.06 -17.03
CA PHE A 315 12.16 10.76 -16.34
C PHE A 315 13.17 9.77 -16.95
N SER A 316 13.83 8.98 -16.10
CA SER A 316 14.69 7.87 -16.57
C SER A 316 13.90 6.70 -17.14
N TYR A 317 12.62 6.56 -16.78
CA TYR A 317 11.72 5.48 -17.23
C TYR A 317 10.29 6.01 -17.43
N HIS A 318 9.59 5.54 -18.47
CA HIS A 318 8.21 5.93 -18.78
C HIS A 318 7.14 5.02 -18.15
N CYS A 319 7.55 3.89 -17.59
CA CYS A 319 6.72 2.92 -16.87
C CYS A 319 7.60 2.19 -15.85
N GLY A 320 7.05 1.75 -14.72
CA GLY A 320 7.80 1.01 -13.71
C GLY A 320 6.88 0.19 -12.80
N VAL A 321 7.39 -0.88 -12.23
CA VAL A 321 6.68 -1.74 -11.27
C VAL A 321 7.24 -1.52 -9.89
N PHE A 322 6.38 -1.17 -8.94
CA PHE A 322 6.75 -1.10 -7.53
C PHE A 322 6.18 -2.30 -6.78
N LEU A 323 7.07 -3.22 -6.39
CA LEU A 323 6.73 -4.39 -5.58
C LEU A 323 6.73 -4.00 -4.11
N VAL A 324 5.61 -4.24 -3.45
CA VAL A 324 5.48 -4.11 -1.99
C VAL A 324 5.46 -5.53 -1.42
N PRO A 325 6.58 -6.04 -0.85
CA PRO A 325 6.59 -7.35 -0.22
C PRO A 325 5.61 -7.35 0.94
N LYS A 326 4.53 -8.12 0.82
CA LYS A 326 3.66 -8.39 1.97
C LYS A 326 4.36 -9.47 2.78
N ILE A 327 4.87 -9.12 3.97
CA ILE A 327 5.38 -10.10 4.94
C ILE A 327 4.17 -10.93 5.38
N LEU A 328 3.85 -11.97 4.61
CA LEU A 328 2.85 -12.96 4.97
C LEU A 328 3.57 -14.06 5.75
N LEU A 329 3.37 -14.02 7.07
CA LEU A 329 3.46 -15.20 7.92
C LEU A 329 2.38 -16.20 7.48
N ASP A 330 2.66 -16.96 6.43
CA ASP A 330 2.06 -18.28 6.22
C ASP A 330 3.06 -19.19 5.49
N CYS A 331 3.38 -20.32 6.12
CA CYS A 331 4.50 -21.21 5.75
C CYS A 331 4.16 -22.18 4.61
N SER A 332 3.45 -21.75 3.55
CA SER A 332 3.14 -22.61 2.40
C SER A 332 3.75 -22.19 1.06
N HIS A 333 4.47 -21.07 0.97
CA HIS A 333 5.05 -20.58 -0.30
C HIS A 333 6.54 -20.13 -0.20
N THR A 334 7.34 -20.82 0.59
CA THR A 334 8.74 -20.46 0.94
C THR A 334 9.82 -20.76 -0.12
N LEU A 335 9.55 -20.67 -1.43
CA LEU A 335 10.58 -20.99 -2.45
C LEU A 335 10.65 -20.08 -3.68
N ALA A 336 9.80 -19.07 -3.84
CA ALA A 336 9.89 -18.17 -5.00
C ALA A 336 10.93 -17.07 -4.74
N SER A 337 11.97 -17.02 -5.56
CA SER A 337 12.94 -15.92 -5.55
C SER A 337 12.32 -14.64 -6.15
N MET A 338 12.94 -13.48 -5.89
CA MET A 338 12.51 -12.23 -6.53
C MET A 338 12.62 -12.32 -8.07
N ASP A 339 13.59 -13.06 -8.59
CA ASP A 339 13.74 -13.30 -10.03
C ASP A 339 12.56 -14.12 -10.59
N ASP A 340 12.06 -15.09 -9.84
CA ASP A 340 10.87 -15.88 -10.23
C ASP A 340 9.61 -14.99 -10.28
N ILE A 341 9.44 -14.10 -9.29
CA ILE A 341 8.33 -13.15 -9.24
C ILE A 341 8.41 -12.15 -10.39
N GLN A 342 9.59 -11.60 -10.69
CA GLN A 342 9.78 -10.66 -11.79
C GLN A 342 9.55 -11.34 -13.15
N SER A 343 10.04 -12.56 -13.32
CA SER A 343 9.83 -13.36 -14.54
C SER A 343 8.33 -13.61 -14.80
N ASP A 344 7.58 -13.98 -13.75
CA ASP A 344 6.15 -14.25 -13.84
C ASP A 344 5.31 -12.98 -14.06
N LEU A 345 5.66 -11.86 -13.41
CA LEU A 345 4.98 -10.57 -13.56
C LEU A 345 5.26 -9.84 -14.87
N SER A 346 6.48 -9.97 -15.41
CA SER A 346 6.91 -9.25 -16.61
C SER A 346 5.92 -9.32 -17.78
N PRO A 347 5.44 -10.50 -18.22
CA PRO A 347 4.47 -10.58 -19.31
C PRO A 347 3.12 -9.93 -18.97
N LEU A 348 2.71 -9.92 -17.69
CA LEU A 348 1.45 -9.32 -17.25
C LEU A 348 1.52 -7.79 -17.26
N VAL A 349 2.61 -7.22 -16.74
CA VAL A 349 2.81 -5.77 -16.68
C VAL A 349 3.02 -5.16 -18.06
N LYS A 350 3.73 -5.84 -18.96
CA LYS A 350 3.91 -5.35 -20.35
C LYS A 350 2.59 -5.09 -21.07
N GLN A 351 1.52 -5.76 -20.68
CA GLN A 351 0.18 -5.57 -21.24
C GLN A 351 -0.53 -4.30 -20.72
N LEU A 352 0.00 -3.67 -19.68
CA LEU A 352 -0.47 -2.42 -19.10
C LEU A 352 0.35 -1.21 -19.56
N ALA A 353 1.43 -1.43 -20.31
CA ALA A 353 2.31 -0.36 -20.73
C ALA A 353 1.63 0.54 -21.80
N PRO A 354 1.86 1.87 -21.77
CA PRO A 354 1.33 2.77 -22.80
C PRO A 354 1.90 2.48 -24.20
N ILE A 355 1.17 2.87 -25.26
CA ILE A 355 1.51 2.61 -26.69
C ILE A 355 2.93 3.05 -27.06
N ASN A 356 3.42 4.14 -26.46
CA ASN A 356 4.73 4.74 -26.79
C ASN A 356 5.86 4.35 -25.82
N CYS A 357 5.65 3.37 -24.95
CA CYS A 357 6.67 2.91 -24.01
C CYS A 357 7.52 1.79 -24.60
N ASP A 358 8.84 1.87 -24.45
CA ASP A 358 9.70 0.72 -24.71
C ASP A 358 9.44 -0.35 -23.65
N VAL A 359 8.72 -1.40 -24.02
CA VAL A 359 8.37 -2.53 -23.15
C VAL A 359 9.51 -3.55 -23.00
N SER A 360 10.66 -3.32 -23.62
CA SER A 360 11.82 -4.21 -23.50
C SER A 360 12.45 -4.16 -22.10
N GLN A 361 12.37 -3.00 -21.41
CA GLN A 361 12.88 -2.82 -20.05
C GLN A 361 11.90 -2.01 -19.18
N ILE A 362 10.95 -2.71 -18.57
CA ILE A 362 10.17 -2.13 -17.46
C ILE A 362 10.95 -2.40 -16.17
N PRO A 363 11.45 -1.38 -15.46
CA PRO A 363 12.16 -1.55 -14.20
C PRO A 363 11.22 -2.11 -13.13
N PHE A 364 11.70 -3.12 -12.41
CA PHE A 364 11.10 -3.58 -11.16
C PHE A 364 11.86 -2.93 -10.01
N MET A 365 11.13 -2.23 -9.17
CA MET A 365 11.60 -1.65 -7.91
C MET A 365 10.90 -2.42 -6.79
N ALA A 366 11.62 -2.74 -5.72
CA ALA A 366 11.01 -3.30 -4.52
C ALA A 366 11.24 -2.32 -3.37
N ALA A 367 10.24 -2.15 -2.50
CA ALA A 367 10.51 -1.67 -1.17
C ALA A 367 11.24 -2.80 -0.42
N SER A 368 12.57 -2.85 -0.50
CA SER A 368 13.35 -3.55 0.51
C SER A 368 13.35 -2.67 1.77
N ASP A 369 13.36 -3.28 2.94
CA ASP A 369 13.60 -2.58 4.22
C ASP A 369 15.04 -2.05 4.33
N GLY A 370 15.77 -2.00 3.20
CA GLY A 370 17.17 -1.64 3.12
C GLY A 370 18.09 -2.66 3.79
N ILE A 371 17.64 -3.86 4.17
CA ILE A 371 18.44 -4.80 4.97
C ILE A 371 19.17 -5.80 4.08
N LYS A 372 20.49 -5.77 4.16
CA LYS A 372 21.43 -6.70 3.51
C LYS A 372 21.55 -8.03 4.24
N GLU A 373 21.57 -8.00 5.58
CA GLU A 373 21.67 -9.20 6.42
C GLU A 373 20.84 -9.01 7.70
N ARG A 374 20.13 -10.05 8.12
CA ARG A 374 19.33 -10.08 9.36
C ARG A 374 19.59 -11.35 10.15
N LYS A 375 19.80 -11.21 11.45
CA LYS A 375 19.97 -12.32 12.39
C LYS A 375 19.16 -12.08 13.65
N ILE A 376 18.16 -12.93 13.89
CA ILE A 376 17.41 -12.89 15.15
C ILE A 376 18.32 -13.32 16.31
N VAL A 377 18.42 -12.46 17.33
CA VAL A 377 19.23 -12.65 18.55
C VAL A 377 18.36 -13.23 19.67
N HIS A 378 17.14 -12.73 19.83
CA HIS A 378 16.22 -13.14 20.87
C HIS A 378 14.76 -12.96 20.45
N GLU A 379 13.88 -13.82 20.94
CA GLU A 379 12.43 -13.68 20.80
C GLU A 379 11.77 -13.97 22.14
N VAL A 380 10.86 -13.10 22.55
CA VAL A 380 10.06 -13.24 23.78
C VAL A 380 8.63 -12.79 23.51
N THR A 381 7.69 -13.16 24.35
CA THR A 381 6.31 -12.68 24.26
C THR A 381 5.92 -12.04 25.59
N SER A 382 5.58 -10.76 25.53
CA SER A 382 4.97 -10.02 26.63
C SER A 382 3.47 -10.37 26.76
N PRO A 383 2.93 -10.49 27.98
CA PRO A 383 1.49 -10.54 28.21
C PRO A 383 0.71 -9.29 27.76
N LEU A 384 1.34 -8.11 27.74
CA LEU A 384 0.70 -6.83 27.42
C LEU A 384 0.96 -6.38 25.98
N THR A 385 2.20 -6.47 25.51
CA THR A 385 2.62 -5.96 24.19
C THR A 385 2.79 -7.05 23.13
N GLY A 386 2.61 -8.33 23.49
CA GLY A 386 2.66 -9.45 22.55
C GLY A 386 4.11 -9.85 22.19
N PRO A 387 4.32 -10.44 21.00
CA PRO A 387 5.66 -10.91 20.62
C PRO A 387 6.65 -9.76 20.41
N ILE A 388 7.87 -9.95 20.89
CA ILE A 388 8.98 -8.99 20.84
C ILE A 388 10.20 -9.71 20.27
N THR A 389 10.88 -9.08 19.33
CA THR A 389 12.08 -9.61 18.67
C THR A 389 13.25 -8.66 18.87
N VAL A 390 14.41 -9.22 19.19
CA VAL A 390 15.70 -8.55 19.10
C VAL A 390 16.47 -9.16 17.93
N ASP A 391 16.86 -8.36 16.95
CA ASP A 391 17.64 -8.81 15.79
C ASP A 391 18.85 -7.90 15.52
N ASP A 392 19.92 -8.51 15.00
CA ASP A 392 21.09 -7.82 14.48
C ASP A 392 20.93 -7.68 12.96
N VAL A 393 21.08 -6.46 12.44
CA VAL A 393 20.90 -6.15 11.02
C VAL A 393 22.06 -5.35 10.43
N ILE A 394 22.29 -5.56 9.14
CA ILE A 394 23.22 -4.79 8.32
C ILE A 394 22.40 -4.21 7.18
N TYR A 395 22.45 -2.91 6.98
CA TYR A 395 21.74 -2.25 5.87
C TYR A 395 22.57 -2.31 4.56
N GLU A 396 21.89 -2.30 3.42
CA GLU A 396 22.45 -2.26 2.06
C GLU A 396 23.17 -0.92 1.83
N HIS A 397 22.57 0.15 2.32
CA HIS A 397 23.11 1.51 2.30
C HIS A 397 23.02 2.08 3.73
N THR A 398 24.17 2.38 4.33
CA THR A 398 24.26 3.18 5.56
C THR A 398 24.58 4.61 5.17
N GLU A 399 23.93 5.59 5.80
CA GLU A 399 24.20 7.01 5.56
C GLU A 399 25.71 7.33 5.64
N GLU A 400 26.19 8.16 4.70
CA GLU A 400 27.60 8.56 4.63
C GLU A 400 28.10 9.11 5.98
N ASN A 401 27.25 9.85 6.69
CA ASN A 401 27.52 10.43 8.01
C ASN A 401 27.88 9.38 9.07
N ILE A 402 27.26 8.21 9.03
CA ILE A 402 27.46 7.14 10.03
C ILE A 402 28.73 6.34 9.67
N THR A 403 29.02 6.14 8.39
CA THR A 403 30.22 5.40 7.94
C THR A 403 31.54 6.08 8.32
N HIS A 404 31.54 7.42 8.47
CA HIS A 404 32.70 8.16 8.96
C HIS A 404 32.96 7.94 10.46
N LEU A 405 31.90 7.82 11.27
CA LEU A 405 31.98 7.63 12.72
C LEU A 405 32.45 6.23 13.12
N PHE A 406 32.09 5.21 12.34
CA PHE A 406 32.38 3.82 12.63
C PHE A 406 33.20 3.24 11.48
N SER A 407 34.52 3.08 11.67
CA SER A 407 35.52 2.72 10.64
C SER A 407 35.36 1.32 9.97
N SER A 408 34.16 0.71 10.03
CA SER A 408 33.83 -0.60 9.49
C SER A 408 32.87 -0.48 8.31
N ALA A 409 33.17 -1.17 7.20
CA ALA A 409 32.36 -1.15 5.98
C ALA A 409 30.97 -1.82 6.11
N ASN A 410 30.72 -2.57 7.19
CA ASN A 410 29.39 -3.11 7.51
C ASN A 410 29.10 -2.82 8.99
N ILE A 411 28.32 -1.77 9.25
CA ILE A 411 27.86 -1.42 10.60
C ILE A 411 26.72 -2.37 10.95
N ILE A 412 26.77 -2.93 12.16
CA ILE A 412 25.71 -3.82 12.66
C ILE A 412 24.85 -3.01 13.61
N PHE A 413 23.55 -3.05 13.38
CA PHE A 413 22.54 -2.44 14.23
C PHE A 413 21.79 -3.53 14.97
N ARG A 414 21.68 -3.43 16.29
CA ARG A 414 20.77 -4.26 17.08
C ARG A 414 19.45 -3.53 17.27
N ARG A 415 18.35 -4.17 16.91
CA ARG A 415 17.02 -3.57 16.99
C ARG A 415 16.16 -4.27 18.01
N LEU A 416 15.29 -3.51 18.65
CA LEU A 416 14.16 -4.00 19.44
C LEU A 416 12.88 -3.71 18.66
N THR A 417 12.12 -4.75 18.33
CA THR A 417 10.87 -4.63 17.57
C THR A 417 9.73 -5.32 18.29
N PHE A 418 8.63 -4.60 18.51
CA PHE A 418 7.37 -5.18 18.99
C PHE A 418 6.55 -5.65 17.78
N GLN A 419 6.28 -6.95 17.64
CA GLN A 419 5.64 -7.52 16.45
C GLN A 419 4.17 -7.10 16.27
N ARG A 420 3.55 -6.47 17.27
CA ARG A 420 2.23 -5.83 17.10
C ARG A 420 2.26 -4.65 16.11
N THR A 421 3.43 -4.07 15.89
CA THR A 421 3.65 -2.92 14.98
C THR A 421 4.80 -3.23 14.02
N GLN A 422 4.66 -4.27 13.19
CA GLN A 422 5.75 -4.85 12.36
C GLN A 422 6.48 -3.86 11.43
N SER A 423 5.89 -2.69 11.15
CA SER A 423 6.49 -1.65 10.31
C SER A 423 7.30 -0.60 11.07
N LEU A 424 7.38 -0.68 12.40
CA LEU A 424 8.04 0.32 13.24
C LEU A 424 9.17 -0.33 14.05
N VAL A 425 10.41 -0.01 13.71
CA VAL A 425 11.58 -0.28 14.56
C VAL A 425 11.51 0.68 15.74
N GLN A 426 11.50 0.14 16.96
CA GLN A 426 11.19 0.93 18.15
C GLN A 426 12.46 1.46 18.82
N SER A 427 13.51 0.65 18.80
CA SER A 427 14.84 1.10 19.17
C SER A 427 15.88 0.43 18.27
N GLU A 428 16.93 1.17 17.97
CA GLU A 428 18.04 0.70 17.16
C GLU A 428 19.36 1.20 17.76
N ALA A 429 20.31 0.28 17.94
CA ALA A 429 21.57 0.53 18.62
C ALA A 429 22.75 0.09 17.75
N VAL A 430 23.78 0.91 17.63
CA VAL A 430 25.00 0.53 16.89
C VAL A 430 25.83 -0.43 17.73
N LEU A 431 26.29 -1.53 17.14
CA LEU A 431 27.21 -2.47 17.78
C LEU A 431 28.66 -2.19 17.39
N THR A 432 29.54 -2.14 18.38
CA THR A 432 30.99 -2.02 18.21
C THR A 432 31.72 -3.25 18.75
N ARG A 433 32.95 -3.49 18.27
CA ARG A 433 33.79 -4.60 18.72
C ARG A 433 34.73 -4.14 19.83
N GLU A 434 34.67 -4.79 20.98
CA GLU A 434 35.74 -4.71 21.98
C GLU A 434 36.61 -5.97 21.95
N ALA A 435 37.93 -5.79 21.98
CA ALA A 435 38.88 -6.89 22.16
C ALA A 435 39.07 -7.17 23.65
N SER A 436 38.43 -8.20 24.19
CA SER A 436 38.65 -8.59 25.60
C SER A 436 39.94 -9.40 25.74
N GLN A 437 40.92 -8.86 26.48
CA GLN A 437 42.05 -9.64 27.01
C GLN A 437 41.61 -10.27 28.34
N THR A 438 41.58 -11.60 28.43
CA THR A 438 41.25 -12.28 29.67
C THR A 438 42.43 -12.21 30.67
N ASN A 439 42.43 -11.23 31.57
CA ASN A 439 43.22 -11.31 32.80
C ASN A 439 42.38 -12.01 33.88
N ARG A 440 42.67 -13.28 34.18
CA ARG A 440 42.08 -13.99 35.33
C ARG A 440 42.82 -13.59 36.62
N PRO A 441 42.13 -13.24 37.72
CA PRO A 441 42.76 -13.16 39.03
C PRO A 441 42.96 -14.57 39.59
N GLY A 442 44.17 -14.85 40.09
CA GLY A 442 44.54 -16.14 40.67
C GLY A 442 43.74 -16.45 41.94
N LYS A 443 43.28 -17.71 42.07
CA LYS A 443 42.86 -18.27 43.36
C LYS A 443 43.31 -19.72 43.51
N ASP A 444 43.67 -20.00 44.75
CA ASP A 444 44.46 -21.11 45.26
C ASP A 444 43.91 -22.52 45.10
N GLN A 445 44.87 -23.45 45.19
CA GLN A 445 44.78 -24.90 45.13
C GLN A 445 43.81 -25.53 46.15
N LYS A 446 43.06 -26.55 45.72
CA LYS A 446 42.79 -27.76 46.52
C LYS A 446 42.57 -28.99 45.62
N LYS A 447 43.24 -30.08 45.97
CA LYS A 447 43.38 -31.36 45.24
C LYS A 447 42.27 -32.38 45.58
N SER A 448 41.88 -33.21 44.60
CA SER A 448 41.77 -34.71 44.60
C SER A 448 40.67 -35.22 43.60
N PRO A 449 40.57 -36.53 43.24
CA PRO A 449 41.28 -37.09 42.09
C PRO A 449 40.45 -37.85 41.02
N ARG A 450 40.96 -37.81 39.77
CA ARG A 450 40.96 -38.81 38.68
C ARG A 450 39.76 -39.75 38.45
N SER A 451 39.16 -39.63 37.26
CA SER A 451 38.84 -40.78 36.38
C SER A 451 39.33 -40.50 34.95
N LYS A 452 39.96 -41.52 34.34
CA LYS A 452 40.69 -41.46 33.06
C LYS A 452 39.76 -41.78 31.89
N SER A 453 39.79 -40.97 30.83
CA SER A 453 39.60 -41.44 29.45
C SER A 453 40.49 -40.64 28.49
N LYS A 454 41.19 -41.36 27.62
CA LYS A 454 42.25 -40.88 26.72
C LYS A 454 41.70 -40.57 25.32
N LYS A 455 42.32 -39.56 24.68
CA LYS A 455 42.40 -39.22 23.24
C LYS A 455 41.14 -38.54 22.65
N LYS A 456 41.24 -37.51 21.81
CA LYS A 456 42.29 -37.11 20.84
C LYS A 456 42.59 -35.60 20.95
N GLY A 457 43.81 -35.22 20.54
CA GLY A 457 44.23 -33.82 20.51
C GLY A 457 43.47 -33.00 19.47
N HIS A 458 42.93 -31.87 19.91
CA HIS A 458 42.72 -30.70 19.09
C HIS A 458 43.60 -29.59 19.67
N THR A 459 44.41 -29.01 18.79
CA THR A 459 45.12 -27.76 19.00
C THR A 459 44.09 -26.69 19.36
N ASN A 460 44.04 -26.29 20.64
CA ASN A 460 43.30 -25.11 21.05
C ASN A 460 44.00 -23.89 20.43
N SER A 461 43.53 -23.42 19.29
CA SER A 461 43.63 -22.00 18.99
C SER A 461 42.73 -21.30 19.99
N GLU A 462 43.31 -20.56 20.93
CA GLU A 462 42.58 -19.60 21.76
C GLU A 462 41.92 -18.59 20.82
N GLY A 463 40.67 -18.87 20.43
CA GLY A 463 39.88 -17.97 19.61
C GLY A 463 39.58 -16.72 20.43
N LEU A 464 39.99 -15.55 19.92
CA LEU A 464 39.43 -14.28 20.38
C LEU A 464 37.90 -14.42 20.36
N ARG A 465 37.27 -14.40 21.54
CA ARG A 465 35.82 -14.20 21.61
C ARG A 465 35.59 -12.73 21.28
N ILE A 466 35.08 -12.48 20.07
CA ILE A 466 34.60 -11.16 19.69
C ILE A 466 33.30 -10.94 20.46
N GLU A 467 33.30 -9.99 21.37
CA GLU A 467 32.12 -9.56 22.12
C GLU A 467 31.63 -8.26 21.49
N TRP A 468 30.37 -8.25 21.07
CA TRP A 468 29.71 -7.07 20.52
C TRP A 468 29.08 -6.29 21.67
N LYS A 469 29.34 -4.99 21.73
CA LYS A 469 28.74 -4.08 22.70
C LYS A 469 27.96 -2.97 22.01
N VAL A 470 26.92 -2.49 22.67
CA VAL A 470 26.18 -1.31 22.25
C VAL A 470 27.03 -0.06 22.46
N ASP A 471 27.10 0.78 21.43
CA ASP A 471 27.72 2.09 21.52
C ASP A 471 26.72 3.18 21.96
N HIS A 472 26.61 3.37 23.27
CA HIS A 472 25.74 4.40 23.87
C HIS A 472 26.20 5.85 23.62
N ARG A 473 27.29 6.07 22.86
CA ARG A 473 27.72 7.41 22.42
C ARG A 473 26.88 7.97 21.28
N TYR A 474 26.08 7.12 20.63
CA TYR A 474 25.32 7.46 19.45
C TYR A 474 23.87 7.00 19.57
N LEU A 475 22.95 7.87 19.14
CA LEU A 475 21.53 7.57 19.02
C LEU A 475 21.21 7.36 17.55
N ALA A 476 20.87 6.13 17.16
CA ALA A 476 20.54 5.83 15.76
C ALA A 476 19.22 6.46 15.32
N SER A 477 18.30 6.71 16.27
CA SER A 477 17.02 7.31 15.95
C SER A 477 17.09 8.85 15.93
N SER A 478 16.55 9.43 14.85
CA SER A 478 16.49 10.88 14.64
C SER A 478 15.63 11.58 15.71
N TYR A 479 14.56 10.95 16.20
CA TYR A 479 13.68 11.55 17.20
C TYR A 479 14.29 11.57 18.60
N HIS A 480 15.12 10.59 18.98
CA HIS A 480 15.89 10.67 20.23
C HIS A 480 16.87 11.85 20.17
N THR A 481 17.52 12.06 19.03
CA THR A 481 18.34 13.26 18.81
C THR A 481 17.50 14.54 18.91
N GLY A 482 16.27 14.52 18.39
CA GLY A 482 15.30 15.60 18.55
C GLY A 482 14.96 15.91 20.00
N ILE A 483 14.69 14.88 20.81
CA ILE A 483 14.45 15.00 22.25
C ILE A 483 15.64 15.67 22.95
N ILE A 484 16.86 15.18 22.69
CA ILE A 484 18.09 15.75 23.27
C ILE A 484 18.26 17.22 22.86
N SER A 485 18.01 17.56 21.60
CA SER A 485 18.15 18.93 21.10
C SER A 485 17.23 19.93 21.82
N GLY A 486 16.05 19.49 22.27
CA GLY A 486 15.12 20.29 23.06
C GLY A 486 15.63 20.73 24.43
N LEU A 487 16.63 20.04 25.00
CA LEU A 487 17.27 20.44 26.25
C LEU A 487 17.96 21.81 26.14
N MET A 488 18.22 22.29 24.92
CA MET A 488 18.72 23.65 24.68
C MET A 488 17.77 24.71 25.26
N LEU A 489 16.46 24.46 25.29
CA LEU A 489 15.45 25.39 25.79
C LEU A 489 15.64 25.74 27.27
N ILE A 490 16.32 24.86 28.02
CA ILE A 490 16.66 25.05 29.44
C ILE A 490 18.18 25.01 29.69
N SER A 491 19.03 25.11 28.67
CA SER A 491 20.49 24.94 28.83
C SER A 491 21.11 25.94 29.79
N SER A 492 20.54 27.15 29.90
CA SER A 492 20.94 28.17 30.90
C SER A 492 20.68 27.72 32.33
N TYR A 493 19.55 27.08 32.59
CA TYR A 493 19.24 26.48 33.87
C TYR A 493 20.20 25.32 34.16
N LEU A 494 20.35 24.38 33.22
CA LEU A 494 21.23 23.21 33.36
C LEU A 494 22.68 23.62 33.68
N LYS A 495 23.22 24.62 32.96
CA LYS A 495 24.55 25.17 33.22
C LYS A 495 24.66 25.78 34.62
N SER A 496 23.62 26.47 35.09
CA SER A 496 23.63 27.06 36.42
C SER A 496 23.69 26.00 37.52
N VAL A 497 22.99 24.87 37.34
CA VAL A 497 22.98 23.75 38.28
C VAL A 497 24.34 23.02 38.23
N SER A 498 24.83 22.70 37.03
CA SER A 498 26.15 22.07 36.84
C SER A 498 27.27 22.91 37.45
N SER A 499 27.30 24.21 37.18
CA SER A 499 28.35 25.11 37.71
C SER A 499 28.31 25.23 39.23
N LYS A 500 27.11 25.24 39.83
CA LYS A 500 26.95 25.25 41.30
C LYS A 500 27.45 23.94 41.90
N LYS A 501 27.13 22.80 41.28
CA LYS A 501 27.62 21.48 41.67
C LYS A 501 29.14 21.41 41.63
N ASP A 502 29.77 21.88 40.55
CA ASP A 502 31.23 21.90 40.41
C ASP A 502 31.90 22.81 41.46
N MET A 503 31.38 24.02 41.65
CA MET A 503 31.88 24.95 42.66
C MET A 503 31.75 24.37 44.08
N PHE A 504 30.62 23.73 44.38
CA PHE A 504 30.38 23.12 45.69
C PHE A 504 31.29 21.91 45.91
N THR A 505 31.42 21.03 44.91
CA THR A 505 32.31 19.86 44.93
C THR A 505 33.78 20.28 45.09
N ALA A 506 34.24 21.33 44.41
CA ALA A 506 35.59 21.86 44.54
C ALA A 506 35.87 22.45 45.93
N LYS A 507 34.93 23.25 46.47
CA LYS A 507 35.01 23.76 47.86
C LYS A 507 35.01 22.63 48.87
N LEU A 508 34.30 21.55 48.56
CA LEU A 508 34.16 20.39 49.41
C LEU A 508 35.42 19.52 49.45
N TYR A 509 36.07 19.27 48.32
CA TYR A 509 37.39 18.61 48.28
C TYR A 509 38.43 19.38 49.12
N LEU A 510 38.34 20.71 49.17
CA LEU A 510 39.18 21.55 50.01
C LEU A 510 38.87 21.38 51.51
N PHE A 511 37.61 21.12 51.87
CA PHE A 511 37.11 20.96 53.25
C PHE A 511 37.16 19.52 53.79
N LEU A 512 37.10 18.51 52.93
CA LEU A 512 37.03 17.08 53.29
C LEU A 512 38.34 16.50 53.82
N SER A 513 39.43 17.27 53.82
CA SER A 513 40.66 16.89 54.50
C SER A 513 40.53 16.81 56.03
N PHE A 514 39.37 17.15 56.63
CA PHE A 514 39.22 17.28 58.09
C PHE A 514 37.90 16.82 58.76
N LEU A 515 36.96 16.09 58.12
CA LEU A 515 35.62 15.84 58.70
C LEU A 515 35.20 14.36 58.86
N SER A 516 34.31 14.11 59.84
CA SER A 516 33.86 12.78 60.30
C SER A 516 32.71 12.16 59.48
N LEU A 517 32.50 10.85 59.64
CA LEU A 517 31.52 10.02 58.91
C LEU A 517 30.03 10.45 59.03
N GLN A 518 29.67 11.31 59.99
CA GLN A 518 28.31 11.84 60.12
C GLN A 518 28.05 13.05 59.22
N LEU A 519 29.08 13.84 58.91
CA LEU A 519 28.96 14.94 57.96
C LEU A 519 28.85 14.45 56.52
N SER A 520 29.41 13.28 56.18
CA SER A 520 29.30 12.74 54.82
C SER A 520 27.86 12.44 54.39
N LYS A 521 26.95 12.10 55.31
CA LYS A 521 25.52 11.89 55.00
C LYS A 521 24.76 13.19 54.72
N ILE A 522 24.96 14.22 55.55
CA ILE A 522 24.40 15.57 55.33
C ILE A 522 24.96 16.15 54.02
N LEU A 523 26.22 15.84 53.73
CA LEU A 523 26.91 16.28 52.53
C LEU A 523 26.46 15.56 51.26
N PHE A 524 26.15 14.27 51.35
CA PHE A 524 25.53 13.53 50.24
C PHE A 524 24.14 14.10 49.92
N GLN A 525 23.37 14.46 50.95
CA GLN A 525 22.08 15.15 50.80
C GLN A 525 22.23 16.53 50.14
N LEU A 526 23.24 17.32 50.55
CA LEU A 526 23.52 18.64 49.95
C LEU A 526 24.02 18.56 48.51
N ILE A 527 24.69 17.48 48.10
CA ILE A 527 25.08 17.25 46.70
C ILE A 527 23.87 16.82 45.86
N ALA A 528 22.96 16.02 46.44
CA ALA A 528 21.69 15.66 45.81
C ALA A 528 20.81 16.90 45.52
N ASP A 529 20.87 17.95 46.34
CA ASP A 529 20.18 19.23 46.08
C ASP A 529 20.69 19.98 44.82
N PHE A 530 21.77 19.51 44.17
CA PHE A 530 22.30 20.05 42.92
C PHE A 530 22.21 19.07 41.73
N GLN A 531 21.33 18.06 41.81
CA GLN A 531 21.02 17.20 40.67
C GLN A 531 19.78 17.70 39.93
N VAL A 532 19.75 17.47 38.62
CA VAL A 532 18.60 17.78 37.77
C VAL A 532 17.76 16.51 37.65
N LYS A 533 16.56 16.51 38.25
CA LYS A 533 15.70 15.33 38.28
C LYS A 533 15.03 15.12 36.93
N THR A 534 15.37 14.02 36.28
CA THR A 534 14.94 13.69 34.92
C THR A 534 14.13 12.40 34.94
N ILE A 535 12.86 12.47 34.57
CA ILE A 535 11.97 11.32 34.43
C ILE A 535 11.83 10.96 32.96
N VAL A 536 12.07 9.69 32.61
CA VAL A 536 11.81 9.14 31.27
C VAL A 536 10.74 8.07 31.39
N ILE A 537 9.56 8.29 30.79
CA ILE A 537 8.49 7.29 30.75
C ILE A 537 8.62 6.52 29.43
N GLY A 538 8.80 5.21 29.53
CA GLY A 538 9.13 4.31 28.43
C GLY A 538 10.64 4.04 28.36
N LEU A 539 11.04 2.80 28.63
CA LEU A 539 12.46 2.41 28.59
C LEU A 539 12.92 2.06 27.17
N GLY A 540 12.10 1.32 26.42
CA GLY A 540 12.51 0.71 25.14
C GLY A 540 13.78 -0.14 25.31
N ALA A 541 14.76 0.04 24.41
CA ALA A 541 16.07 -0.59 24.57
C ALA A 541 17.00 0.12 25.58
N GLY A 542 16.55 1.19 26.24
CA GLY A 542 17.34 1.94 27.22
C GLY A 542 18.37 2.92 26.64
N LEU A 543 18.33 3.19 25.33
CA LEU A 543 19.34 4.00 24.64
C LEU A 543 19.31 5.48 25.05
N LEU A 544 18.13 6.10 25.10
CA LEU A 544 17.96 7.49 25.53
C LEU A 544 18.45 7.73 26.97
N PRO A 545 18.01 6.97 27.99
CA PRO A 545 18.51 7.17 29.35
C PRO A 545 20.01 6.88 29.49
N MET A 546 20.56 5.88 28.80
CA MET A 546 22.01 5.62 28.81
C MET A 546 22.80 6.77 28.17
N PHE A 547 22.30 7.33 27.08
CA PHE A 547 22.92 8.48 26.41
C PHE A 547 22.93 9.72 27.32
N LEU A 548 21.80 10.02 27.99
CA LEU A 548 21.69 11.10 28.97
C LEU A 548 22.66 10.90 30.14
N HIS A 549 22.68 9.70 30.71
CA HIS A 549 23.55 9.35 31.83
C HIS A 549 25.03 9.47 31.48
N MET A 550 25.42 9.05 30.27
CA MET A 550 26.80 9.11 29.78
C MET A 550 27.29 10.54 29.55
N HIS A 551 26.49 11.39 28.88
CA HIS A 551 26.95 12.73 28.47
C HIS A 551 26.59 13.82 29.48
N MET A 552 25.64 13.58 30.38
CA MET A 552 25.20 14.55 31.38
C MET A 552 25.13 13.91 32.78
N PRO A 553 26.29 13.56 33.39
CA PRO A 553 26.35 12.87 34.69
C PRO A 553 25.85 13.72 35.89
N PHE A 554 25.39 14.94 35.63
CA PHE A 554 24.71 15.77 36.63
C PHE A 554 23.19 15.57 36.66
N LEU A 555 22.63 14.82 35.71
CA LEU A 555 21.24 14.38 35.74
C LEU A 555 21.07 13.21 36.71
N GLU A 556 19.98 13.22 37.49
CA GLU A 556 19.45 12.03 38.15
C GLU A 556 18.32 11.51 37.27
N VAL A 557 18.55 10.38 36.60
CA VAL A 557 17.62 9.80 35.62
C VAL A 557 16.84 8.67 36.27
N GLU A 558 15.53 8.84 36.38
CA GLU A 558 14.59 7.78 36.79
C GLU A 558 13.75 7.39 35.56
N VAL A 559 13.87 6.14 35.14
CA VAL A 559 13.07 5.58 34.05
C VAL A 559 11.84 4.90 34.63
N VAL A 560 10.68 5.17 34.07
CA VAL A 560 9.42 4.50 34.43
C VAL A 560 9.03 3.58 33.28
N GLU A 561 9.05 2.28 33.53
CA GLU A 561 8.73 1.25 32.55
C GLU A 561 7.54 0.43 33.07
N LEU A 562 6.59 0.14 32.19
CA LEU A 562 5.40 -0.62 32.56
C LEU A 562 5.71 -2.11 32.72
N GLU A 563 6.63 -2.62 31.90
CA GLU A 563 6.83 -4.05 31.73
C GLU A 563 8.23 -4.53 32.16
N PRO A 564 8.34 -5.48 33.12
CA PRO A 564 9.63 -5.99 33.54
C PRO A 564 10.40 -6.70 32.42
N VAL A 565 9.69 -7.31 31.45
CA VAL A 565 10.34 -7.97 30.31
C VAL A 565 11.12 -7.00 29.42
N VAL A 566 10.68 -5.75 29.30
CA VAL A 566 11.41 -4.73 28.52
C VAL A 566 12.71 -4.35 29.22
N LEU A 567 12.69 -4.24 30.55
CA LEU A 567 13.89 -4.02 31.36
C LEU A 567 14.88 -5.17 31.25
N ASP A 568 14.39 -6.42 31.27
CA ASP A 568 15.25 -7.59 31.09
C ASP A 568 15.91 -7.58 29.70
N LEU A 569 15.16 -7.27 28.64
CA LEU A 569 15.72 -7.14 27.29
C LEU A 569 16.78 -6.04 27.19
N ALA A 570 16.53 -4.87 27.79
CA ALA A 570 17.48 -3.75 27.81
C ALA A 570 18.81 -4.16 28.49
N ARG A 571 18.73 -4.85 29.64
CA ARG A 571 19.90 -5.34 30.37
C ARG A 571 20.65 -6.44 29.61
N ASP A 572 19.93 -7.41 29.06
CA ASP A 572 20.51 -8.62 28.49
C ASP A 572 21.06 -8.43 27.07
N HIS A 573 20.50 -7.47 26.31
CA HIS A 573 20.80 -7.32 24.89
C HIS A 573 21.29 -5.94 24.48
N PHE A 574 21.08 -4.90 25.29
CA PHE A 574 21.41 -3.52 24.95
C PHE A 574 22.41 -2.84 25.89
N ASP A 575 23.11 -3.61 26.73
CA ASP A 575 24.10 -3.12 27.69
C ASP A 575 23.56 -1.98 28.59
N PHE A 576 22.28 -2.04 28.97
CA PHE A 576 21.66 -1.10 29.89
C PHE A 576 22.11 -1.39 31.33
N ILE A 577 22.62 -0.38 32.03
CA ILE A 577 23.20 -0.52 33.38
C ILE A 577 22.64 0.57 34.29
N GLU A 578 22.03 0.15 35.40
CA GLU A 578 21.61 1.05 36.47
C GLU A 578 22.75 1.33 37.45
N ASP A 579 22.71 2.52 38.06
CA ASP A 579 23.63 2.93 39.11
C ASP A 579 22.97 3.90 40.12
N GLY A 580 23.77 4.68 40.85
CA GLY A 580 23.24 5.65 41.81
C GLY A 580 22.42 6.78 41.18
N ASN A 581 22.69 7.15 39.92
CA ASN A 581 22.10 8.28 39.20
C ASN A 581 21.24 7.85 37.99
N LEU A 582 21.16 6.55 37.66
CA LEU A 582 20.24 6.00 36.68
C LEU A 582 19.50 4.79 37.29
N LYS A 583 18.18 4.91 37.46
CA LYS A 583 17.34 3.88 38.09
C LYS A 583 16.11 3.58 37.24
N VAL A 584 15.55 2.38 37.37
CA VAL A 584 14.29 2.00 36.72
C VAL A 584 13.22 1.64 37.74
N HIS A 585 12.03 2.16 37.53
CA HIS A 585 10.82 1.85 38.30
C HIS A 585 9.84 1.08 37.41
N ILE A 586 9.54 -0.17 37.79
CA ILE A 586 8.49 -0.95 37.12
C ILE A 586 7.12 -0.51 37.67
N THR A 587 6.47 0.43 36.99
CA THR A 587 5.17 0.99 37.38
C THR A 587 4.48 1.70 36.20
N ASP A 588 3.19 1.97 36.37
CA ASP A 588 2.42 2.79 35.44
C ASP A 588 2.89 4.26 35.47
N GLY A 589 3.25 4.81 34.31
CA GLY A 589 3.74 6.17 34.14
C GLY A 589 2.69 7.25 34.45
N LEU A 590 1.42 7.03 34.12
CA LEU A 590 0.34 7.97 34.44
C LEU A 590 0.16 8.08 35.96
N LYS A 591 0.23 6.93 36.66
CA LYS A 591 0.16 6.87 38.11
C LYS A 591 1.36 7.58 38.74
N PHE A 592 2.56 7.29 38.26
CA PHE A 592 3.80 7.88 38.78
C PHE A 592 3.77 9.41 38.77
N VAL A 593 3.36 10.01 37.64
CA VAL A 593 3.29 11.47 37.51
C VAL A 593 2.20 12.08 38.41
N LYS A 594 1.04 11.43 38.53
CA LYS A 594 -0.04 11.89 39.43
C LYS A 594 0.38 11.88 40.90
N GLU A 595 1.13 10.87 41.32
CA GLU A 595 1.69 10.80 42.67
C GLU A 595 2.76 11.87 42.90
N ALA A 596 3.63 12.12 41.91
CA ALA A 596 4.61 13.20 41.96
C ALA A 596 3.94 14.57 42.10
N ALA A 597 2.91 14.87 41.32
CA ALA A 597 2.13 16.13 41.41
C ALA A 597 1.48 16.31 42.80
N SER A 598 0.91 15.24 43.35
CA SER A 598 0.28 15.25 44.68
C SER A 598 1.30 15.53 45.80
N SER A 599 2.53 15.02 45.66
CA SER A 599 3.60 15.25 46.64
C SER A 599 4.03 16.71 46.70
N VAL A 600 4.18 17.39 45.55
CA VAL A 600 4.57 18.80 45.45
C VAL A 600 3.51 19.75 46.00
N THR A 601 2.23 19.42 45.83
CA THR A 601 1.12 20.23 46.37
C THR A 601 0.93 20.07 47.88
N SER A 602 1.35 18.93 48.45
CA SER A 602 1.30 18.69 49.89
C SER A 602 2.41 19.42 50.66
N SER A 603 3.63 19.50 50.09
CA SER A 603 4.78 20.18 50.73
C SER A 603 4.66 21.70 50.78
N SER A 604 3.86 22.31 49.90
CA SER A 604 3.61 23.75 49.87
C SER A 604 2.55 24.22 50.88
N ARG A 605 1.86 23.32 51.59
CA ARG A 605 0.80 23.65 52.58
C ARG A 605 1.24 23.56 54.06
N GLU A 606 2.43 23.05 54.37
CA GLU A 606 2.86 22.83 55.77
C GLU A 606 3.56 24.02 56.47
N ASP A 607 3.71 25.18 55.83
CA ASP A 607 4.45 26.32 56.44
C ASP A 607 3.66 27.18 57.46
N HIS A 608 2.40 26.83 57.78
CA HIS A 608 1.61 27.57 58.77
C HIS A 608 0.77 26.65 59.68
N LEU A 609 1.38 26.02 60.70
CA LEU A 609 0.80 25.83 62.06
C LEU A 609 1.80 25.09 63.00
N PRO A 610 1.79 25.33 64.33
CA PRO A 610 2.75 24.72 65.26
C PRO A 610 2.40 23.26 65.60
N LYS A 611 3.44 22.41 65.68
CA LYS A 611 3.38 20.98 66.03
C LYS A 611 2.74 20.75 67.41
N SER A 612 1.59 20.06 67.43
CA SER A 612 1.03 19.44 68.62
C SER A 612 1.30 17.92 68.61
N VAL A 613 1.90 17.45 69.69
CA VAL A 613 2.04 16.04 70.12
C VAL A 613 0.62 15.42 70.23
N VAL A 614 0.27 14.16 69.91
CA VAL A 614 0.40 12.83 70.60
C VAL A 614 -0.50 11.80 69.80
N PRO A 615 -0.54 10.45 70.02
CA PRO A 615 0.46 9.37 70.00
C PRO A 615 0.23 8.27 68.93
N LEU A 616 1.20 7.35 68.83
CA LEU A 616 1.24 6.08 68.09
C LEU A 616 0.00 5.17 68.20
N SER A 617 -0.34 4.49 67.10
CA SER A 617 -0.96 3.16 67.10
C SER A 617 -0.25 2.22 66.11
N ASN A 618 0.18 1.07 66.65
CA ASN A 618 0.92 -0.01 65.97
C ASN A 618 0.12 -0.71 64.85
N GLY A 619 0.81 -1.06 63.76
CA GLY A 619 0.37 -2.02 62.76
C GLY A 619 1.50 -2.38 61.80
N ASN A 620 2.20 -3.49 62.07
CA ASN A 620 3.27 -4.04 61.22
C ASN A 620 2.73 -4.57 59.88
N SER A 621 3.29 -4.07 58.78
CA SER A 621 3.52 -4.82 57.54
C SER A 621 4.70 -4.18 56.79
N LEU A 622 5.87 -4.82 56.85
CA LEU A 622 7.04 -4.46 56.04
C LEU A 622 6.82 -4.90 54.58
N SER A 623 6.70 -3.92 53.69
CA SER A 623 7.17 -4.01 52.31
C SER A 623 7.98 -2.75 52.05
N HIS A 624 9.21 -2.90 51.55
CA HIS A 624 10.12 -1.79 51.23
C HIS A 624 9.51 -0.85 50.18
N ALA A 625 8.74 0.14 50.64
CA ALA A 625 8.39 1.31 49.86
C ALA A 625 9.54 2.30 50.03
N GLU A 626 10.46 2.33 49.07
CA GLU A 626 11.36 3.48 48.92
C GLU A 626 10.48 4.71 48.69
N SER A 627 10.57 5.66 49.61
CA SER A 627 9.78 6.89 49.57
C SER A 627 10.09 7.66 48.28
N ILE A 628 9.07 7.90 47.46
CA ILE A 628 9.16 8.82 46.31
C ILE A 628 9.73 10.14 46.82
N ASN A 629 10.90 10.51 46.30
CA ASN A 629 11.63 11.70 46.69
C ASN A 629 10.78 12.94 46.30
N THR A 630 10.47 13.80 47.28
CA THR A 630 9.46 14.88 47.20
C THR A 630 9.89 16.10 46.38
N SER A 631 10.98 16.00 45.61
CA SER A 631 11.51 17.07 44.78
C SER A 631 10.71 17.21 43.46
N PRO A 632 10.44 18.45 43.00
CA PRO A 632 9.87 18.70 41.68
C PRO A 632 10.72 18.09 40.56
N ILE A 633 10.08 17.77 39.45
CA ILE A 633 10.74 17.18 38.27
C ILE A 633 11.28 18.29 37.39
N ASP A 634 12.55 18.26 37.02
CA ASP A 634 13.13 19.28 36.13
C ASP A 634 12.90 18.94 34.65
N ILE A 635 13.00 17.67 34.29
CA ILE A 635 12.80 17.20 32.92
C ILE A 635 11.87 15.99 32.97
N LEU A 636 10.77 16.03 32.21
CA LEU A 636 9.86 14.90 32.06
C LEU A 636 9.74 14.56 30.57
N ILE A 637 10.14 13.34 30.20
CA ILE A 637 10.11 12.85 28.83
C ILE A 637 9.10 11.70 28.75
N VAL A 638 8.19 11.77 27.78
CA VAL A 638 7.27 10.68 27.43
C VAL A 638 7.65 10.12 26.07
N ASP A 639 8.16 8.89 26.07
CA ASP A 639 8.55 8.12 24.90
C ASP A 639 7.92 6.71 24.98
N VAL A 640 6.59 6.70 25.01
CA VAL A 640 5.78 5.48 25.19
C VAL A 640 4.96 5.21 23.94
N ASP A 641 5.15 4.08 23.29
CA ASP A 641 4.31 3.67 22.16
C ASP A 641 2.87 3.30 22.59
N SER A 642 1.90 3.55 21.72
CA SER A 642 0.49 3.20 21.92
C SER A 642 0.23 1.77 21.45
N SER A 643 -0.40 0.95 22.30
CA SER A 643 -0.94 -0.35 21.91
C SER A 643 -2.33 -0.27 21.25
N ASP A 644 -3.00 0.89 21.32
CA ASP A 644 -4.33 1.12 20.77
C ASP A 644 -4.28 1.90 19.45
N SER A 645 -4.61 1.20 18.36
CA SER A 645 -4.67 1.78 17.02
C SER A 645 -5.96 2.57 16.74
N SER A 646 -6.97 2.48 17.61
CA SER A 646 -8.28 3.13 17.39
C SER A 646 -8.27 4.63 17.64
N SER A 647 -7.36 5.10 18.50
CA SER A 647 -7.20 6.52 18.82
C SER A 647 -6.62 7.35 17.68
N GLY A 648 -5.96 6.72 16.70
CA GLY A 648 -5.18 7.39 15.65
C GLY A 648 -3.88 8.07 16.14
N LEU A 649 -3.52 7.89 17.41
CA LEU A 649 -2.22 8.21 17.99
C LEU A 649 -1.40 6.93 18.10
N SER A 650 -0.24 6.90 17.46
CA SER A 650 0.71 5.79 17.58
C SER A 650 1.69 6.03 18.71
N CYS A 651 2.11 7.26 18.95
CA CYS A 651 2.90 7.64 20.12
C CYS A 651 2.49 9.06 20.53
N PRO A 652 2.24 9.36 21.82
CA PRO A 652 2.13 8.40 22.90
C PRO A 652 0.76 7.68 22.89
N ALA A 653 0.53 6.77 23.84
CA ALA A 653 -0.83 6.35 24.17
C ALA A 653 -1.69 7.58 24.55
N ALA A 654 -2.96 7.59 24.14
CA ALA A 654 -3.82 8.78 24.21
C ALA A 654 -3.94 9.40 25.63
N ASP A 655 -3.89 8.57 26.67
CA ASP A 655 -3.96 9.02 28.07
C ASP A 655 -2.82 9.99 28.46
N PHE A 656 -1.65 9.90 27.81
CA PHE A 656 -0.50 10.78 28.05
C PHE A 656 -0.65 12.18 27.42
N VAL A 657 -1.72 12.44 26.67
CA VAL A 657 -2.05 13.75 26.08
C VAL A 657 -3.45 14.22 26.45
N GLU A 658 -4.08 13.57 27.43
CA GLU A 658 -5.32 14.05 28.03
C GLU A 658 -5.05 15.23 28.98
N GLU A 659 -5.99 16.18 29.05
CA GLU A 659 -5.82 17.42 29.82
C GLU A 659 -5.49 17.16 31.29
N SER A 660 -6.10 16.12 31.88
CA SER A 660 -5.86 15.74 33.28
C SER A 660 -4.42 15.28 33.53
N PHE A 661 -3.81 14.59 32.57
CA PHE A 661 -2.41 14.18 32.67
C PHE A 661 -1.48 15.37 32.45
N LEU A 662 -1.74 16.19 31.43
CA LEU A 662 -0.96 17.40 31.14
C LEU A 662 -0.96 18.38 32.32
N ALA A 663 -2.08 18.52 33.03
CA ALA A 663 -2.17 19.30 34.26
C ALA A 663 -1.28 18.71 35.37
N ALA A 664 -1.33 17.40 35.60
CA ALA A 664 -0.48 16.73 36.58
C ALA A 664 1.02 16.88 36.23
N VAL A 665 1.39 16.79 34.95
CA VAL A 665 2.76 17.07 34.48
C VAL A 665 3.16 18.49 34.90
N LYS A 666 2.37 19.51 34.55
CA LYS A 666 2.67 20.91 34.90
C LYS A 666 2.81 21.13 36.40
N GLU A 667 1.97 20.48 37.21
CA GLU A 667 2.04 20.55 38.68
C GLU A 667 3.31 19.88 39.24
N SER A 668 3.73 18.75 38.65
CA SER A 668 4.91 18.00 39.07
C SER A 668 6.25 18.67 38.68
N LEU A 669 6.26 19.51 37.64
CA LEU A 669 7.48 20.14 37.12
C LEU A 669 8.02 21.24 38.05
N SER A 670 9.34 21.44 38.07
CA SER A 670 10.00 22.62 38.65
C SER A 670 9.68 23.87 37.83
N GLU A 671 9.90 25.07 38.38
CA GLU A 671 9.57 26.34 37.69
C GLU A 671 10.30 26.50 36.34
N GLN A 672 11.50 25.94 36.22
CA GLN A 672 12.30 25.92 34.99
C GLN A 672 12.14 24.58 34.23
N GLY A 673 11.13 23.80 34.61
CA GLY A 673 10.93 22.45 34.15
C GLY A 673 10.51 22.36 32.69
N LEU A 674 10.96 21.29 32.04
CA LEU A 674 10.73 20.99 30.64
C LEU A 674 9.98 19.66 30.50
N PHE A 675 8.83 19.71 29.84
CA PHE A 675 8.10 18.54 29.37
C PHE A 675 8.44 18.27 27.90
N ILE A 676 8.72 17.02 27.56
CA ILE A 676 9.00 16.55 26.21
C ILE A 676 8.13 15.34 25.91
N VAL A 677 7.50 15.33 24.73
CA VAL A 677 6.70 14.18 24.28
C VAL A 677 6.98 13.88 22.81
N ASN A 678 7.21 12.61 22.50
CA ASN A 678 7.30 12.10 21.13
C ASN A 678 5.87 11.88 20.59
N LEU A 679 5.49 12.61 19.54
CA LEU A 679 4.15 12.56 18.93
C LEU A 679 4.22 11.93 17.54
N VAL A 680 3.53 10.81 17.35
CA VAL A 680 3.41 10.10 16.08
C VAL A 680 1.93 9.93 15.74
N SER A 681 1.47 10.66 14.72
CA SER A 681 0.14 10.49 14.14
C SER A 681 0.15 10.88 12.67
N ARG A 682 -0.57 10.12 11.85
CA ARG A 682 -0.79 10.45 10.42
C ARG A 682 -1.98 11.39 10.20
N SER A 683 -2.75 11.69 11.24
CA SER A 683 -3.93 12.54 11.16
C SER A 683 -3.60 13.97 11.61
N PRO A 684 -3.62 14.97 10.70
CA PRO A 684 -3.42 16.36 11.08
C PRO A 684 -4.41 16.84 12.14
N ALA A 685 -5.67 16.39 12.08
CA ALA A 685 -6.70 16.75 13.04
C ALA A 685 -6.40 16.25 14.46
N ILE A 686 -5.78 15.06 14.59
CA ILE A 686 -5.36 14.52 15.88
C ILE A 686 -4.18 15.32 16.44
N LYS A 687 -3.19 15.65 15.59
CA LYS A 687 -2.06 16.51 15.99
C LYS A 687 -2.56 17.87 16.50
N GLU A 688 -3.45 18.52 15.74
CA GLU A 688 -4.05 19.80 16.14
C GLU A 688 -4.83 19.71 17.47
N MET A 689 -5.57 18.62 17.69
CA MET A 689 -6.25 18.37 18.96
C MET A 689 -5.26 18.29 20.14
N VAL A 690 -4.18 17.52 19.99
CA VAL A 690 -3.13 17.41 21.03
C VAL A 690 -2.49 18.76 21.29
N PHE A 691 -2.14 19.52 20.24
CA PHE A 691 -1.59 20.87 20.39
C PHE A 691 -2.54 21.83 21.09
N SER A 692 -3.84 21.76 20.79
CA SER A 692 -4.85 22.58 21.45
C SER A 692 -4.92 22.30 22.96
N ARG A 693 -4.90 21.02 23.35
CA ARG A 693 -4.86 20.61 24.76
C ARG A 693 -3.57 21.03 25.45
N MET A 694 -2.42 20.90 24.79
CA MET A 694 -1.17 21.37 25.38
C MET A 694 -1.17 22.90 25.55
N LYS A 695 -1.69 23.66 24.58
CA LYS A 695 -1.81 25.13 24.65
C LYS A 695 -2.77 25.62 25.74
N SER A 696 -3.77 24.82 26.13
CA SER A 696 -4.66 25.18 27.24
C SER A 696 -3.95 25.10 28.61
N ILE A 697 -2.88 24.29 28.70
CA ILE A 697 -2.13 24.05 29.94
C ILE A 697 -0.80 24.83 29.97
N PHE A 698 -0.03 24.82 28.89
CA PHE A 698 1.31 25.42 28.78
C PHE A 698 1.30 26.63 27.84
N LYS A 699 1.95 27.72 28.26
CA LYS A 699 2.03 28.96 27.47
C LYS A 699 3.22 29.02 26.51
N ALA A 700 4.29 28.29 26.80
CA ALA A 700 5.50 28.25 26.00
C ALA A 700 5.69 26.83 25.45
N ILE A 701 5.30 26.64 24.19
CA ILE A 701 5.36 25.35 23.50
C ILE A 701 6.21 25.49 22.24
N PHE A 702 7.05 24.50 22.00
CA PHE A 702 7.89 24.37 20.83
C PHE A 702 7.68 22.99 20.21
N HIS A 703 7.99 22.85 18.94
CA HIS A 703 7.92 21.58 18.26
C HIS A 703 9.07 21.42 17.25
N LEU A 704 9.37 20.17 16.94
CA LEU A 704 10.37 19.73 15.98
C LEU A 704 9.71 18.69 15.06
N GLU A 705 9.52 19.05 13.80
CA GLU A 705 9.11 18.11 12.76
C GLU A 705 10.36 17.48 12.13
N LEU A 706 10.41 16.14 12.12
CA LEU A 706 11.51 15.39 11.53
C LEU A 706 11.12 15.03 10.09
N GLU A 707 11.94 15.38 9.11
CA GLU A 707 11.58 15.23 7.68
C GLU A 707 11.58 13.77 7.20
N GLU A 708 12.33 12.91 7.88
CA GLU A 708 12.51 11.49 7.52
C GLU A 708 11.58 10.55 8.30
N ASP A 709 10.98 11.03 9.40
CA ASP A 709 10.14 10.25 10.31
C ASP A 709 8.77 10.93 10.48
N VAL A 710 7.68 10.16 10.65
CA VAL A 710 6.34 10.70 10.97
C VAL A 710 6.30 11.36 12.36
N ASN A 711 7.41 11.29 13.09
CA ASN A 711 7.61 11.77 14.44
C ASN A 711 7.71 13.29 14.50
N GLU A 712 7.01 13.84 15.48
CA GLU A 712 7.09 15.24 15.86
C GLU A 712 7.36 15.32 17.36
N VAL A 713 8.46 15.95 17.74
CA VAL A 713 8.82 16.09 19.16
C VAL A 713 8.27 17.42 19.66
N VAL A 714 7.45 17.38 20.71
CA VAL A 714 6.81 18.56 21.28
C VAL A 714 7.44 18.86 22.64
N PHE A 715 7.75 20.14 22.87
CA PHE A 715 8.39 20.63 24.08
C PHE A 715 7.47 21.66 24.75
N ALA A 716 7.28 21.57 26.06
CA ALA A 716 6.51 22.55 26.82
C ALA A 716 7.26 22.97 28.09
N LEU A 717 7.39 24.28 28.29
CA LEU A 717 8.01 24.85 29.50
C LEU A 717 6.94 25.20 30.53
N LYS A 718 7.21 24.94 31.81
CA LYS A 718 6.33 25.41 32.90
C LYS A 718 6.31 26.93 33.00
N SER A 719 7.48 27.57 32.90
CA SER A 719 7.62 29.03 32.93
C SER A 719 7.10 29.70 31.65
N GLU A 720 6.61 30.93 31.81
CA GLU A 720 6.25 31.82 30.71
C GLU A 720 7.49 32.48 30.05
N SER A 721 8.60 32.57 30.78
CA SER A 721 9.86 33.11 30.27
C SER A 721 10.58 32.03 29.46
N SER A 722 10.55 32.16 28.14
CA SER A 722 11.27 31.26 27.23
C SER A 722 12.37 32.00 26.48
N ILE A 723 13.38 31.26 26.02
CA ILE A 723 14.36 31.77 25.07
C ILE A 723 13.67 32.13 23.74
N SER A 724 14.10 33.23 23.10
CA SER A 724 13.66 33.60 21.75
C SER A 724 14.38 32.73 20.72
N GLU A 725 13.78 32.55 19.53
CA GLU A 725 14.40 31.76 18.46
C GLU A 725 15.76 32.32 18.02
N GLU A 726 15.96 33.63 18.12
CA GLU A 726 17.27 34.29 17.88
C GLU A 726 18.38 33.79 18.83
N GLY A 727 18.02 33.33 20.03
CA GLY A 727 18.94 32.80 21.03
C GLY A 727 19.27 31.31 20.86
N PHE A 728 18.58 30.59 19.97
CA PHE A 728 18.74 29.14 19.81
C PHE A 728 20.18 28.71 19.49
N PRO A 729 20.93 29.38 18.59
CA PRO A 729 22.32 28.98 18.31
C PRO A 729 23.20 28.98 19.57
N GLY A 730 23.16 30.06 20.36
CA GLY A 730 23.95 30.14 21.60
C GLY A 730 23.50 29.16 22.69
N ALA A 731 22.21 28.84 22.74
CA ALA A 731 21.69 27.82 23.65
C ALA A 731 22.08 26.40 23.25
N CYS A 732 22.15 26.12 21.93
CA CYS A 732 22.64 24.86 21.39
C CYS A 732 24.13 24.69 21.67
N ASP A 733 24.97 25.71 21.43
CA ASP A 733 26.40 25.68 21.76
C ASP A 733 26.62 25.38 23.24
N GLN A 734 25.80 25.99 24.10
CA GLN A 734 25.84 25.74 25.53
C GLN A 734 25.42 24.31 25.92
N LEU A 735 24.43 23.73 25.24
CA LEU A 735 24.04 22.34 25.44
C LEU A 735 25.19 21.39 25.07
N LEU A 736 25.82 21.59 23.90
CA LEU A 736 26.97 20.78 23.47
C LEU A 736 28.14 20.86 24.44
N LYS A 737 28.37 22.05 25.02
CA LYS A 737 29.36 22.23 26.09
C LYS A 737 29.07 21.40 27.32
N LEU A 738 27.81 21.37 27.76
CA LEU A 738 27.39 20.56 28.91
C LEU A 738 27.55 19.07 28.65
N MET A 739 27.43 18.64 27.40
CA MET A 739 27.60 17.26 26.96
C MET A 739 29.05 16.87 26.63
N GLY A 740 29.98 17.83 26.63
CA GLY A 740 31.37 17.60 26.20
C GLY A 740 31.52 17.31 24.70
N MET A 741 30.62 17.84 23.87
CA MET A 741 30.52 17.53 22.43
C MET A 741 30.84 18.73 21.50
N GLU A 742 31.41 19.83 21.98
CA GLU A 742 31.66 21.06 21.20
C GLU A 742 32.46 20.81 19.88
N GLU A 743 33.39 19.86 19.89
CA GLU A 743 34.23 19.50 18.73
C GLU A 743 33.99 18.07 18.22
N SER A 744 32.93 17.42 18.69
CA SER A 744 32.64 16.01 18.42
C SER A 744 31.73 15.86 17.21
N GLU A 745 32.06 14.93 16.29
CA GLU A 745 31.16 14.58 15.18
C GLU A 745 29.83 14.00 15.68
N PHE A 746 29.79 13.40 16.88
CA PHE A 746 28.57 12.92 17.53
C PHE A 746 27.60 14.06 17.92
N GLY A 747 28.07 15.32 18.04
CA GLY A 747 27.24 16.48 18.34
C GLY A 747 26.49 17.04 17.13
N ARG A 748 26.91 16.69 15.90
CA ARG A 748 26.37 17.25 14.66
C ARG A 748 24.88 16.97 14.44
N PRO A 749 24.37 15.75 14.66
CA PRO A 749 22.92 15.49 14.57
C PRO A 749 22.09 16.37 15.52
N ILE A 750 22.60 16.66 16.72
CA ILE A 750 21.92 17.51 17.71
C ILE A 750 21.87 18.97 17.21
N ILE A 751 22.95 19.46 16.60
CA ILE A 751 23.01 20.80 15.98
C ILE A 751 22.00 20.91 14.84
N ASP A 752 21.89 19.88 14.00
CA ASP A 752 21.01 19.93 12.84
C ASP A 752 19.54 19.80 13.24
N ALA A 753 19.23 19.00 14.27
CA ALA A 753 17.90 18.96 14.89
C ALA A 753 17.53 20.29 15.57
N SER A 754 18.45 20.92 16.31
CA SER A 754 18.16 22.15 17.06
C SER A 754 17.72 23.32 16.17
N LYS A 755 18.26 23.39 14.94
CA LYS A 755 17.88 24.39 13.92
C LYS A 755 16.44 24.24 13.43
N LYS A 756 15.84 23.05 13.57
CA LYS A 756 14.48 22.74 13.13
C LYS A 756 13.44 23.00 14.22
N ILE A 757 13.85 23.23 15.47
CA ILE A 757 12.94 23.58 16.57
C ILE A 757 12.28 24.93 16.29
N LYS A 758 10.95 24.99 16.44
CA LYS A 758 10.15 26.21 16.25
C LYS A 758 9.21 26.42 17.42
N ARG A 759 8.92 27.68 17.75
CA ARG A 759 7.88 28.03 18.72
C ARG A 759 6.51 27.89 18.08
N MET A 760 5.58 27.24 18.77
CA MET A 760 4.20 27.15 18.33
C MET A 760 3.49 28.48 18.55
N GLN A 761 2.95 29.07 17.48
CA GLN A 761 2.20 30.34 17.51
C GLN A 761 0.79 30.19 18.09
#